data_AF-A0A8C9YQF5-F1
#
_entry.id   AF-A0A8C9YQF5-F1
#
_cell.length_a   1.000
_cell.length_b   1.000
_cell.length_c   1.000
_cell.angle_alpha   90.00
_cell.angle_beta   90.00
_cell.angle_gamma   90.00
#
_symmetry.space_group_name_H-M   'P 1'
#
loop_
_entity.id
_entity.type
_entity.pdbx_description
1 polymer ?
#
loop_
_entity_poly.entity_id
_entity_poly.type
_entity_poly.pdbx_seq_one_letter_code
_entity_poly.pdbx_strand_id
1 'polypeptide(L)'
;MPYLGSEDAVRELRRALSNPNVQSDQLRYRNTILKVIRAMSQGVDVSGLFSEMVKACATVDVVQKKLVYVFLCSYATLNPELSLLVINTLRKDCQDPNPMVRSLALRNMTNLRLPSLVEYVEQPLTAGLKDRAACVRRVAVLGWAKLHNLQPNSEIDAAVVNELYTLLRDPDPVVMVNCLRALEEILKEEGGVAINKPITHHLLKRLKESDVWGQCEVLRILQRYRPQSEDELFDILSLLDASLVSPHPPVMAATLSLFLSLCSGLPAVNLAALERVRAPLLAACGSVSREMRFTALCHIQLLLRSLPGLMGAHYKRFFCGYAEPAYIKQRKMQVLVELVNDENVAMLLDELKGYCTDVNADTAQAAISAIGRIGRSYSDRCLEILTGLLGLKQEHITSAVVQTMRDLVWVCPQCSDTVCLALEGCEETLQDSQGRQALLWLLAVYGERISSAPYTLEVFIDGVRSEASLGVKMELLTTTMRLFLCRPAETQDMLGRLLHYCIEEETDMCVRDQALLYYRLLHCGIEETQKVLQGRRSDPSLGVLIGRPAEPISQWACSFNTLKPLRQGSVETESASRGRDCLLPKSSPSVNASLYFYLIMSDLKSVSRTLLLVLLRLGADKLEEKEDHMCLEEHIQCPAIPHCSPQSLQAAMQLLNIQTLAFTPPHTLPWRVYLYTHTQHAHSGDTPHVVEVTLKQQPRDYKALKGFLSILKTVLHTLSSERN
;
A
#
# COMPACT_ATOMS: atom_id res chain seq x y z
N MET A 1 3.74 2.47 34.31
CA MET A 1 3.60 2.19 35.75
C MET A 1 3.20 0.72 35.92
N PRO A 2 4.02 -0.14 36.54
CA PRO A 2 3.60 -1.49 36.89
C PRO A 2 2.64 -1.41 38.10
N TYR A 3 1.48 -2.06 37.98
CA TYR A 3 0.46 -2.09 39.02
C TYR A 3 0.94 -2.91 40.21
N LEU A 4 1.45 -2.25 41.26
CA LEU A 4 1.85 -2.86 42.53
C LEU A 4 0.70 -3.58 43.29
N GLY A 5 -0.56 -3.42 42.86
CA GLY A 5 -1.71 -4.17 43.38
C GLY A 5 -2.03 -5.48 42.65
N SER A 6 -1.23 -5.87 41.66
CA SER A 6 -1.52 -7.05 40.81
C SER A 6 -1.20 -8.39 41.49
N GLU A 7 -0.09 -8.49 42.22
CA GLU A 7 0.31 -9.76 42.85
C GLU A 7 -0.59 -10.16 44.02
N ASP A 8 -0.98 -9.20 44.87
CA ASP A 8 -1.90 -9.46 45.97
C ASP A 8 -3.29 -9.83 45.46
N ALA A 9 -3.76 -9.18 44.38
CA ALA A 9 -5.01 -9.55 43.73
C ALA A 9 -4.98 -10.97 43.16
N VAL A 10 -3.86 -11.39 42.54
CA VAL A 10 -3.70 -12.77 42.05
C VAL A 10 -3.68 -13.76 43.23
N ARG A 11 -3.02 -13.42 44.33
CA ARG A 11 -3.00 -14.25 45.55
C ARG A 11 -4.39 -14.39 46.18
N GLU A 12 -5.17 -13.32 46.24
CA GLU A 12 -6.55 -13.34 46.69
C GLU A 12 -7.43 -14.19 45.78
N LEU A 13 -7.30 -14.05 44.46
CA LEU A 13 -8.02 -14.88 43.50
C LEU A 13 -7.64 -16.36 43.64
N ARG A 14 -6.36 -16.68 43.87
CA ARG A 14 -5.91 -18.06 44.15
C ARG A 14 -6.60 -18.63 45.38
N ARG A 15 -6.65 -17.85 46.48
CA ARG A 15 -7.35 -18.25 47.72
C ARG A 15 -8.84 -18.45 47.47
N ALA A 16 -9.48 -17.57 46.71
CA ALA A 16 -10.90 -17.68 46.39
C ALA A 16 -11.22 -18.90 45.50
N LEU A 17 -10.38 -19.19 44.50
CA LEU A 17 -10.52 -20.37 43.65
C LEU A 17 -10.28 -21.68 44.39
N SER A 18 -9.45 -21.67 45.43
CA SER A 18 -9.13 -22.84 46.25
C SER A 18 -10.10 -23.06 47.42
N ASN A 19 -11.00 -22.11 47.69
CA ASN A 19 -11.91 -22.18 48.83
C ASN A 19 -13.08 -23.16 48.57
N PRO A 20 -13.25 -24.22 49.38
CA PRO A 20 -14.30 -25.22 49.18
C PRO A 20 -15.71 -24.64 49.30
N ASN A 21 -15.91 -23.60 50.12
CA ASN A 21 -17.21 -22.93 50.28
C ASN A 21 -17.61 -22.12 49.04
N VAL A 22 -16.62 -21.73 48.23
CA VAL A 22 -16.84 -21.04 46.95
C VAL A 22 -17.02 -22.07 45.84
N GLN A 23 -16.32 -23.20 45.89
CA GLN A 23 -16.43 -24.30 44.92
C GLN A 23 -17.78 -25.04 45.00
N SER A 24 -18.39 -25.14 46.19
CA SER A 24 -19.68 -25.82 46.37
C SER A 24 -20.85 -25.10 45.69
N ASP A 25 -20.80 -23.77 45.62
CA ASP A 25 -21.79 -22.94 44.94
C ASP A 25 -21.32 -22.60 43.51
N GLN A 26 -21.96 -23.23 42.52
CA GLN A 26 -21.64 -23.06 41.10
C GLN A 26 -21.65 -21.58 40.65
N LEU A 27 -22.57 -20.76 41.18
CA LEU A 27 -22.66 -19.34 40.79
C LEU A 27 -21.54 -18.52 41.40
N ARG A 28 -21.19 -18.76 42.67
CA ARG A 28 -20.06 -18.08 43.34
C ARG A 28 -18.72 -18.47 42.71
N TYR A 29 -18.56 -19.74 42.34
CA TYR A 29 -17.36 -20.21 41.68
C TYR A 29 -17.19 -19.58 40.29
N ARG A 30 -18.26 -19.59 39.48
CA ARG A 30 -18.29 -18.92 38.18
C ARG A 30 -17.98 -17.42 38.29
N ASN A 31 -18.53 -16.73 39.28
CA ASN A 31 -18.24 -15.31 39.50
C ASN A 31 -16.77 -15.06 39.86
N THR A 32 -16.15 -15.99 40.60
CA THR A 32 -14.71 -15.92 40.92
C THR A 32 -13.86 -16.11 39.68
N ILE A 33 -14.19 -17.09 38.82
CA ILE A 33 -13.53 -17.30 37.52
C ILE A 33 -13.70 -16.08 36.62
N LEU A 34 -14.89 -15.45 36.60
CA LEU A 34 -15.11 -14.22 35.84
C LEU A 34 -14.20 -13.08 36.30
N LYS A 35 -13.92 -12.97 37.61
CA LYS A 35 -12.94 -11.98 38.12
C LYS A 35 -11.53 -12.26 37.60
N VAL A 36 -11.14 -13.53 37.46
CA VAL A 36 -9.86 -13.91 36.83
C VAL A 36 -9.80 -13.46 35.38
N ILE A 37 -10.85 -13.72 34.58
CA ILE A 37 -10.92 -13.29 33.18
C ILE A 37 -10.93 -11.76 33.06
N ARG A 38 -11.55 -11.05 34.01
CA ARG A 38 -11.51 -9.59 34.07
C ARG A 38 -10.10 -9.07 34.34
N ALA A 39 -9.38 -9.66 35.29
CA ALA A 39 -7.98 -9.31 35.56
C ALA A 39 -7.08 -9.59 34.33
N MET A 40 -7.26 -10.73 33.67
CA MET A 40 -6.61 -11.06 32.41
C MET A 40 -6.88 -10.01 31.32
N SER A 41 -8.14 -9.56 31.19
CA SER A 41 -8.54 -8.54 30.20
C SER A 41 -7.97 -7.15 30.51
N GLN A 42 -7.64 -6.88 31.77
CA GLN A 42 -6.96 -5.66 32.21
C GLN A 42 -5.44 -5.72 32.00
N GLY A 43 -4.90 -6.86 31.55
CA GLY A 43 -3.48 -7.07 31.33
C GLY A 43 -2.70 -7.50 32.57
N VAL A 44 -3.37 -7.93 33.64
CA VAL A 44 -2.72 -8.51 34.82
C VAL A 44 -2.26 -9.94 34.51
N ASP A 45 -1.02 -10.27 34.88
CA ASP A 45 -0.53 -11.65 34.72
C ASP A 45 -1.19 -12.59 35.74
N VAL A 46 -2.12 -13.39 35.25
CA VAL A 46 -2.84 -14.42 36.01
C VAL A 46 -2.31 -15.82 35.73
N SER A 47 -1.13 -15.96 35.10
CA SER A 47 -0.49 -17.24 34.77
C SER A 47 -0.35 -18.17 35.97
N GLY A 48 -0.07 -17.62 37.16
CA GLY A 48 0.02 -18.38 38.40
C GLY A 48 -1.26 -19.13 38.79
N LEU A 49 -2.43 -18.78 38.27
CA LEU A 49 -3.70 -19.44 38.56
C LEU A 49 -3.97 -20.68 37.69
N PHE A 50 -2.99 -21.11 36.89
CA PHE A 50 -3.18 -22.16 35.90
C PHE A 50 -3.67 -23.48 36.51
N SER A 51 -3.08 -23.92 37.62
CA SER A 51 -3.45 -25.19 38.26
C SER A 51 -4.90 -25.19 38.77
N GLU A 52 -5.35 -24.07 39.32
CA GLU A 52 -6.71 -23.86 39.83
C GLU A 52 -7.71 -23.82 38.68
N MET A 53 -7.34 -23.20 37.56
CA MET A 53 -8.14 -23.14 36.35
C MET A 53 -8.24 -24.50 35.65
N VAL A 54 -7.20 -25.34 35.68
CA VAL A 54 -7.26 -26.75 35.22
C VAL A 54 -8.26 -27.53 36.06
N LYS A 55 -8.27 -27.37 37.39
CA LYS A 55 -9.28 -28.00 38.26
C LYS A 55 -10.70 -27.50 37.95
N ALA A 56 -10.85 -26.20 37.71
CA ALA A 56 -12.12 -25.57 37.35
C ALA A 56 -12.67 -26.00 35.98
N CYS A 57 -11.89 -26.72 35.17
CA CYS A 57 -12.25 -27.18 33.84
C CYS A 57 -13.27 -28.33 33.84
N ALA A 58 -13.17 -29.21 34.84
CA ALA A 58 -14.01 -30.40 34.94
C ALA A 58 -15.38 -30.10 35.58
N THR A 59 -16.27 -29.41 34.84
CA THR A 59 -17.63 -29.09 35.31
C THR A 59 -18.70 -29.45 34.29
N VAL A 60 -19.98 -29.29 34.65
CA VAL A 60 -21.12 -29.45 33.73
C VAL A 60 -21.60 -28.09 33.19
N ASP A 61 -21.31 -26.99 33.88
CA ASP A 61 -21.70 -25.65 33.44
C ASP A 61 -20.91 -25.20 32.20
N VAL A 62 -21.62 -25.09 31.07
CA VAL A 62 -21.09 -24.64 29.79
C VAL A 62 -20.50 -23.24 29.89
N VAL A 63 -21.07 -22.35 30.72
CA VAL A 63 -20.56 -20.97 30.83
C VAL A 63 -19.22 -20.96 31.54
N GLN A 64 -19.10 -21.69 32.65
CA GLN A 64 -17.82 -21.89 33.31
C GLN A 64 -16.78 -22.50 32.38
N LYS A 65 -17.11 -23.56 31.62
CA LYS A 65 -16.20 -24.16 30.63
C LYS A 65 -15.69 -23.13 29.63
N LYS A 66 -16.57 -22.28 29.07
CA LYS A 66 -16.18 -21.22 28.13
C LYS A 66 -15.16 -20.25 28.75
N LEU A 67 -15.38 -19.82 29.99
CA LEU A 67 -14.46 -18.92 30.70
C LEU A 67 -13.10 -19.61 30.93
N VAL A 68 -13.12 -20.84 31.44
CA VAL A 68 -11.91 -21.60 31.74
C VAL A 68 -11.13 -21.92 30.48
N TYR A 69 -11.77 -22.35 29.40
CA TYR A 69 -11.09 -22.66 28.15
C TYR A 69 -10.42 -21.43 27.51
N VAL A 70 -11.04 -20.24 27.59
CA VAL A 70 -10.41 -19.00 27.12
C VAL A 70 -9.12 -18.72 27.88
N PHE A 71 -9.13 -18.89 29.21
CA PHE A 71 -7.93 -18.77 30.03
C PHE A 71 -6.89 -19.83 29.65
N LEU A 72 -7.28 -21.10 29.57
CA LEU A 72 -6.36 -22.21 29.29
C LEU A 72 -5.70 -22.03 27.91
N CYS A 73 -6.44 -21.70 26.86
CA CYS A 73 -5.86 -21.46 25.53
C CYS A 73 -4.92 -20.25 25.49
N SER A 74 -5.08 -19.29 26.40
CA SER A 74 -4.21 -18.09 26.47
C SER A 74 -2.88 -18.39 27.15
N TYR A 75 -2.86 -19.28 28.14
CA TYR A 75 -1.69 -19.60 28.97
C TYR A 75 -1.10 -21.00 28.73
N ALA A 76 -1.68 -21.82 27.85
CA ALA A 76 -1.25 -23.21 27.62
C ALA A 76 0.21 -23.31 27.15
N THR A 77 0.64 -22.42 26.24
CA THR A 77 2.02 -22.41 25.73
C THR A 77 3.05 -22.04 26.80
N LEU A 78 2.63 -21.35 27.87
CA LEU A 78 3.50 -21.00 29.00
C LEU A 78 3.62 -22.15 30.01
N ASN A 79 2.64 -23.05 30.06
CA ASN A 79 2.59 -24.18 30.99
C ASN A 79 2.26 -25.49 30.23
N PRO A 80 3.17 -26.00 29.39
CA PRO A 80 2.89 -27.14 28.52
C PRO A 80 2.61 -28.43 29.31
N GLU A 81 3.36 -28.69 30.39
CA GLU A 81 3.20 -29.91 31.21
C GLU A 81 1.83 -29.98 31.90
N LEU A 82 1.42 -28.90 32.57
CA LEU A 82 0.11 -28.82 33.23
C LEU A 82 -1.04 -28.83 32.23
N SER A 83 -0.81 -28.35 31.01
CA SER A 83 -1.82 -28.37 29.94
C SER A 83 -2.17 -29.79 29.49
N LEU A 84 -1.25 -30.76 29.65
CA LEU A 84 -1.52 -32.17 29.33
C LEU A 84 -2.66 -32.74 30.18
N LEU A 85 -2.84 -32.25 31.41
CA LEU A 85 -3.92 -32.67 32.32
C LEU A 85 -5.31 -32.31 31.78
N VAL A 86 -5.40 -31.27 30.96
CA VAL A 86 -6.66 -30.78 30.38
C VAL A 86 -7.16 -31.68 29.25
N ILE A 87 -6.26 -32.41 28.57
CA ILE A 87 -6.59 -33.23 27.39
C ILE A 87 -7.69 -34.24 27.71
N ASN A 88 -7.56 -34.96 28.84
CA ASN A 88 -8.51 -36.00 29.20
C ASN A 88 -9.91 -35.45 29.43
N THR A 89 -9.99 -34.27 30.07
CA THR A 89 -11.25 -33.54 30.25
C THR A 89 -11.83 -33.09 28.90
N LEU A 90 -11.01 -32.54 28.01
CA LEU A 90 -11.44 -32.12 26.67
C LEU A 90 -11.89 -33.30 25.80
N ARG A 91 -11.20 -34.44 25.85
CA ARG A 91 -11.60 -35.67 25.12
C ARG A 91 -12.94 -36.20 25.62
N LYS A 92 -13.15 -36.20 26.93
CA LYS A 92 -14.45 -36.54 27.54
C LYS A 92 -15.54 -35.59 27.05
N ASP A 93 -15.25 -34.30 27.02
CA ASP A 93 -16.19 -33.27 26.58
C ASP A 93 -16.50 -33.34 25.07
N CYS A 94 -15.58 -33.87 24.25
CA CYS A 94 -15.83 -34.16 22.83
C CYS A 94 -16.85 -35.28 22.61
N GLN A 95 -17.16 -36.08 23.64
CA GLN A 95 -18.15 -37.17 23.60
C GLN A 95 -19.45 -36.82 24.35
N ASP A 96 -19.60 -35.58 24.80
CA ASP A 96 -20.78 -35.11 25.54
C ASP A 96 -22.07 -35.19 24.69
N PRO A 97 -23.24 -35.55 25.26
CA PRO A 97 -24.49 -35.58 24.49
C PRO A 97 -24.86 -34.22 23.89
N ASN A 98 -24.44 -33.11 24.50
CA ASN A 98 -24.71 -31.76 24.00
C ASN A 98 -23.72 -31.37 22.88
N PRO A 99 -24.18 -31.14 21.64
CA PRO A 99 -23.31 -30.75 20.53
C PRO A 99 -22.60 -29.41 20.77
N MET A 100 -23.13 -28.52 21.62
CA MET A 100 -22.45 -27.28 22.00
C MET A 100 -21.22 -27.53 22.87
N VAL A 101 -21.28 -28.53 23.76
CA VAL A 101 -20.12 -28.91 24.60
C VAL A 101 -19.08 -29.60 23.74
N ARG A 102 -19.49 -30.54 22.87
CA ARG A 102 -18.58 -31.23 21.94
C ARG A 102 -17.84 -30.27 21.02
N SER A 103 -18.56 -29.38 20.34
CA SER A 103 -17.95 -28.37 19.45
C SER A 103 -17.06 -27.39 20.21
N LEU A 104 -17.45 -26.99 21.42
CA LEU A 104 -16.62 -26.13 22.27
C LEU A 104 -15.32 -26.83 22.68
N ALA A 105 -15.38 -28.08 23.13
CA ALA A 105 -14.21 -28.85 23.52
C ALA A 105 -13.26 -29.06 22.34
N LEU A 106 -13.78 -29.49 21.19
CA LEU A 106 -13.01 -29.72 19.97
C LEU A 106 -12.30 -28.44 19.48
N ARG A 107 -12.99 -27.30 19.55
CA ARG A 107 -12.43 -25.99 19.20
C ARG A 107 -11.28 -25.59 20.11
N ASN A 108 -11.40 -25.83 21.41
CA ASN A 108 -10.38 -25.39 22.37
C ASN A 108 -9.20 -26.34 22.39
N MET A 109 -9.42 -27.63 22.19
CA MET A 109 -8.37 -28.63 22.03
C MET A 109 -7.42 -28.27 20.87
N THR A 110 -7.96 -27.81 19.73
CA THR A 110 -7.14 -27.30 18.60
C THR A 110 -6.55 -25.89 18.82
N ASN A 111 -7.02 -25.13 19.81
CA ASN A 111 -6.48 -23.80 20.13
C ASN A 111 -5.40 -23.82 21.23
N LEU A 112 -5.15 -24.97 21.88
CA LEU A 112 -4.06 -25.11 22.86
C LEU A 112 -2.68 -24.93 22.22
N ARG A 113 -2.54 -25.22 20.91
CA ARG A 113 -1.33 -25.00 20.09
C ARG A 113 -0.05 -25.62 20.68
N LEU A 114 -0.18 -26.81 21.25
CA LEU A 114 0.94 -27.59 21.78
C LEU A 114 1.28 -28.72 20.80
N PRO A 115 2.51 -28.80 20.25
CA PRO A 115 2.89 -29.84 19.30
C PRO A 115 2.75 -31.26 19.85
N SER A 116 2.97 -31.45 21.15
CA SER A 116 2.81 -32.74 21.83
C SER A 116 1.36 -33.25 21.90
N LEU A 117 0.37 -32.41 21.55
CA LEU A 117 -1.04 -32.78 21.61
C LEU A 117 -1.58 -33.41 20.33
N VAL A 118 -0.88 -33.29 19.20
CA VAL A 118 -1.42 -33.60 17.86
C VAL A 118 -2.05 -34.99 17.80
N GLU A 119 -1.33 -36.03 18.26
CA GLU A 119 -1.80 -37.42 18.28
C GLU A 119 -3.10 -37.61 19.08
N TYR A 120 -3.32 -36.82 20.14
CA TYR A 120 -4.52 -36.90 20.97
C TYR A 120 -5.73 -36.20 20.34
N VAL A 121 -5.48 -35.31 19.37
CA VAL A 121 -6.49 -34.45 18.75
C VAL A 121 -7.05 -35.02 17.44
N GLU A 122 -6.25 -35.80 16.71
CA GLU A 122 -6.63 -36.40 15.42
C GLU A 122 -7.87 -37.29 15.52
N GLN A 123 -7.93 -38.19 16.50
CA GLN A 123 -9.06 -39.09 16.66
C GLN A 123 -10.38 -38.34 16.95
N PRO A 124 -10.46 -37.41 17.93
CA PRO A 124 -11.65 -36.59 18.11
C PRO A 124 -12.01 -35.71 16.90
N LEU A 125 -11.03 -35.20 16.14
CA LEU A 125 -11.28 -34.43 14.92
C LEU A 125 -11.90 -35.30 13.83
N THR A 126 -11.35 -36.49 13.59
CA THR A 126 -11.88 -37.45 12.61
C THR A 126 -13.31 -37.85 12.95
N ALA A 127 -13.59 -38.12 14.23
CA ALA A 127 -14.95 -38.40 14.71
C ALA A 127 -15.87 -37.18 14.52
N GLY A 128 -15.36 -35.97 14.75
CA GLY A 128 -16.09 -34.72 14.58
C GLY A 128 -16.49 -34.40 13.13
N LEU A 129 -15.74 -34.89 12.13
CA LEU A 129 -16.11 -34.75 10.71
C LEU A 129 -17.42 -35.48 10.38
N LYS A 130 -17.68 -36.60 11.05
CA LYS A 130 -18.87 -37.47 10.85
C LYS A 130 -19.99 -37.19 11.85
N ASP A 131 -19.93 -36.07 12.56
CA ASP A 131 -20.92 -35.73 13.58
C ASP A 131 -22.30 -35.44 12.98
N ARG A 132 -23.37 -35.77 13.71
CA ARG A 132 -24.75 -35.45 13.32
C ARG A 132 -25.00 -33.94 13.28
N ALA A 133 -24.42 -33.20 14.22
CA ALA A 133 -24.62 -31.76 14.37
C ALA A 133 -23.64 -30.96 13.51
N ALA A 134 -24.16 -30.09 12.65
CA ALA A 134 -23.36 -29.22 11.79
C ALA A 134 -22.36 -28.36 12.57
N CYS A 135 -22.70 -27.89 13.78
CA CYS A 135 -21.79 -27.07 14.60
C CYS A 135 -20.49 -27.79 14.99
N VAL A 136 -20.54 -29.12 15.17
CA VAL A 136 -19.36 -29.94 15.48
C VAL A 136 -18.54 -30.14 14.20
N ARG A 137 -19.20 -30.50 13.08
CA ARG A 137 -18.54 -30.65 11.76
C ARG A 137 -17.80 -29.37 11.35
N ARG A 138 -18.42 -28.19 11.50
CA ARG A 138 -17.79 -26.88 11.24
C ARG A 138 -16.48 -26.69 12.00
N VAL A 139 -16.46 -27.07 13.27
CA VAL A 139 -15.27 -26.95 14.13
C VAL A 139 -14.23 -28.00 13.78
N ALA A 140 -14.64 -29.23 13.50
CA ALA A 140 -13.75 -30.32 13.13
C ALA A 140 -12.97 -30.00 11.85
N VAL A 141 -13.67 -29.52 10.82
CA VAL A 141 -13.09 -29.09 9.54
C VAL A 141 -12.03 -28.00 9.73
N LEU A 142 -12.36 -26.90 10.44
CA LEU A 142 -11.38 -25.86 10.74
C LEU A 142 -10.28 -26.34 11.70
N GLY A 143 -10.57 -27.35 12.51
CA GLY A 143 -9.63 -27.98 13.42
C GLY A 143 -8.49 -28.67 12.68
N TRP A 144 -8.80 -29.39 11.59
CA TRP A 144 -7.80 -29.99 10.70
C TRP A 144 -6.88 -28.95 10.05
N ALA A 145 -7.44 -27.85 9.55
CA ALA A 145 -6.63 -26.74 9.01
C ALA A 145 -5.68 -26.13 10.05
N LYS A 146 -6.13 -26.03 11.31
CA LYS A 146 -5.27 -25.55 12.42
C LYS A 146 -4.19 -26.55 12.81
N LEU A 147 -4.51 -27.84 12.75
CA LEU A 147 -3.56 -28.91 13.06
C LEU A 147 -2.42 -28.90 12.03
N HIS A 148 -2.77 -28.81 10.74
CA HIS A 148 -1.82 -28.65 9.64
C HIS A 148 -0.91 -27.42 9.85
N ASN A 149 -1.49 -26.27 10.20
CA ASN A 149 -0.71 -25.05 10.46
C ASN A 149 0.24 -25.17 11.67
N LEU A 150 -0.02 -26.08 12.61
CA LEU A 150 0.86 -26.32 13.77
C LEU A 150 2.06 -27.20 13.39
N GLN A 151 1.86 -28.17 12.49
CA GLN A 151 2.88 -29.08 11.99
C GLN A 151 2.76 -29.22 10.46
N PRO A 152 3.28 -28.25 9.67
CA PRO A 152 3.14 -28.28 8.22
C PRO A 152 3.87 -29.45 7.54
N ASN A 153 4.87 -30.03 8.21
CA ASN A 153 5.64 -31.16 7.68
C ASN A 153 4.98 -32.53 7.93
N SER A 154 3.85 -32.58 8.63
CA SER A 154 3.15 -33.84 8.89
C SER A 154 2.21 -34.15 7.73
N GLU A 155 2.41 -35.29 7.08
CA GLU A 155 1.49 -35.77 6.06
C GLU A 155 0.12 -36.04 6.71
N ILE A 156 -0.95 -35.51 6.11
CA ILE A 156 -2.32 -35.79 6.54
C ILE A 156 -2.80 -37.03 5.79
N ASP A 157 -3.40 -37.96 6.54
CA ASP A 157 -4.01 -39.16 5.97
C ASP A 157 -4.95 -38.83 4.81
N ALA A 158 -4.73 -39.48 3.66
CA ALA A 158 -5.57 -39.31 2.47
C ALA A 158 -7.06 -39.60 2.74
N ALA A 159 -7.37 -40.44 3.73
CA ALA A 159 -8.74 -40.71 4.17
C ALA A 159 -9.43 -39.45 4.72
N VAL A 160 -8.71 -38.59 5.43
CA VAL A 160 -9.23 -37.33 5.98
C VAL A 160 -9.50 -36.33 4.86
N VAL A 161 -8.56 -36.22 3.92
CA VAL A 161 -8.72 -35.36 2.73
C VAL A 161 -9.94 -35.79 1.92
N ASN A 162 -10.13 -37.10 1.69
CA ASN A 162 -11.31 -37.63 1.02
C ASN A 162 -12.61 -37.29 1.75
N GLU A 163 -12.64 -37.43 3.09
CA GLU A 163 -13.80 -37.06 3.89
C GLU A 163 -14.10 -35.55 3.76
N LEU A 164 -13.08 -34.69 3.78
CA LEU A 164 -13.26 -33.26 3.52
C LEU A 164 -13.87 -33.02 2.13
N TYR A 165 -13.40 -33.67 1.07
CA TYR A 165 -14.04 -33.58 -0.25
C TYR A 165 -15.51 -34.03 -0.24
N THR A 166 -15.89 -35.01 0.59
CA THR A 166 -17.32 -35.38 0.75
C THR A 166 -18.14 -34.27 1.42
N LEU A 167 -17.55 -33.57 2.40
CA LEU A 167 -18.18 -32.46 3.13
C LEU A 167 -18.37 -31.19 2.28
N LEU A 168 -17.78 -31.12 1.08
CA LEU A 168 -18.15 -30.09 0.10
C LEU A 168 -19.62 -30.15 -0.32
N ARG A 169 -20.27 -31.32 -0.17
CA ARG A 169 -21.69 -31.53 -0.44
C ARG A 169 -22.54 -31.50 0.84
N ASP A 170 -22.01 -31.01 1.96
CA ASP A 170 -22.73 -30.95 3.23
C ASP A 170 -24.03 -30.12 3.09
N PRO A 171 -25.15 -30.52 3.71
CA PRO A 171 -26.38 -29.73 3.70
C PRO A 171 -26.20 -28.33 4.27
N ASP A 172 -25.30 -28.15 5.24
CA ASP A 172 -25.04 -26.85 5.84
C ASP A 172 -24.00 -26.04 5.03
N PRO A 173 -24.38 -24.84 4.52
CA PRO A 173 -23.49 -24.06 3.67
C PRO A 173 -22.24 -23.57 4.40
N VAL A 174 -22.31 -23.36 5.73
CA VAL A 174 -21.15 -22.92 6.52
C VAL A 174 -20.12 -24.04 6.68
N VAL A 175 -20.55 -25.31 6.82
CA VAL A 175 -19.64 -26.47 6.79
C VAL A 175 -18.94 -26.53 5.43
N MET A 176 -19.70 -26.44 4.34
CA MET A 176 -19.17 -26.49 2.97
C MET A 176 -18.10 -25.40 2.73
N VAL A 177 -18.39 -24.15 3.09
CA VAL A 177 -17.43 -23.04 2.94
C VAL A 177 -16.19 -23.22 3.83
N ASN A 178 -16.37 -23.65 5.09
CA ASN A 178 -15.23 -23.92 5.96
C ASN A 178 -14.39 -25.10 5.47
N CYS A 179 -15.02 -26.05 4.80
CA CYS A 179 -14.35 -27.19 4.18
C CYS A 179 -13.49 -26.75 3.00
N LEU A 180 -14.02 -25.89 2.13
CA LEU A 180 -13.23 -25.24 1.09
C LEU A 180 -12.02 -24.51 1.67
N ARG A 181 -12.20 -23.72 2.74
CA ARG A 181 -11.10 -23.03 3.42
C ARG A 181 -10.06 -23.99 4.00
N ALA A 182 -10.51 -25.10 4.59
CA ALA A 182 -9.62 -26.09 5.19
C ALA A 182 -8.81 -26.83 4.13
N LEU A 183 -9.46 -27.30 3.07
CA LEU A 183 -8.80 -27.94 1.93
C LEU A 183 -7.81 -26.98 1.26
N GLU A 184 -8.15 -25.69 1.18
CA GLU A 184 -7.27 -24.69 0.58
C GLU A 184 -5.96 -24.50 1.36
N GLU A 185 -6.02 -24.51 2.69
CA GLU A 185 -4.83 -24.39 3.52
C GLU A 185 -4.04 -25.70 3.59
N ILE A 186 -4.72 -26.85 3.64
CA ILE A 186 -4.09 -28.17 3.72
C ILE A 186 -3.35 -28.48 2.41
N LEU A 187 -3.98 -28.26 1.26
CA LEU A 187 -3.41 -28.59 -0.05
C LEU A 187 -2.61 -27.45 -0.66
N LYS A 188 -2.20 -26.47 0.16
CA LYS A 188 -1.54 -25.25 -0.31
C LYS A 188 -0.25 -25.52 -1.08
N GLU A 189 0.51 -26.55 -0.68
CA GLU A 189 1.73 -26.98 -1.37
C GLU A 189 1.44 -27.63 -2.73
N GLU A 190 0.31 -28.30 -2.87
CA GLU A 190 -0.17 -28.91 -4.11
C GLU A 190 -0.85 -27.90 -5.07
N GLY A 191 -0.96 -26.63 -4.66
CA GLY A 191 -1.65 -25.58 -5.42
C GLY A 191 -3.09 -25.30 -4.97
N GLY A 192 -3.54 -25.91 -3.87
CA GLY A 192 -4.82 -25.72 -3.21
C GLY A 192 -5.90 -26.71 -3.64
N VAL A 193 -7.17 -26.38 -3.39
CA VAL A 193 -8.29 -27.30 -3.68
C VAL A 193 -8.40 -27.58 -5.18
N ALA A 194 -8.45 -28.87 -5.55
CA ALA A 194 -8.73 -29.28 -6.92
C ALA A 194 -10.22 -29.05 -7.25
N ILE A 195 -10.51 -28.05 -8.07
CA ILE A 195 -11.88 -27.69 -8.46
C ILE A 195 -12.20 -28.28 -9.83
N ASN A 196 -13.16 -29.19 -9.86
CA ASN A 196 -13.70 -29.76 -11.09
C ASN A 196 -15.03 -29.10 -11.45
N LYS A 197 -15.42 -29.16 -12.73
CA LYS A 197 -16.73 -28.72 -13.25
C LYS A 197 -17.94 -29.03 -12.33
N PRO A 198 -18.15 -30.28 -11.84
CA PRO A 198 -19.28 -30.58 -10.96
C PRO A 198 -19.22 -29.85 -9.61
N ILE A 199 -18.02 -29.62 -9.07
CA ILE A 199 -17.82 -28.86 -7.83
C ILE A 199 -18.16 -27.39 -8.10
N THR A 200 -17.64 -26.80 -9.18
CA THR A 200 -17.94 -25.43 -9.59
C THR A 200 -19.45 -25.18 -9.71
N HIS A 201 -20.17 -26.02 -10.46
CA HIS A 201 -21.62 -25.88 -10.60
C HIS A 201 -22.37 -26.09 -9.28
N HIS A 202 -21.93 -27.02 -8.43
CA HIS A 202 -22.55 -27.22 -7.11
C HIS A 202 -22.41 -25.98 -6.23
N LEU A 203 -21.20 -25.41 -6.17
CA LEU A 203 -20.90 -24.22 -5.38
C LEU A 203 -21.66 -22.98 -5.88
N LEU A 204 -21.72 -22.78 -7.20
CA LEU A 204 -22.43 -21.65 -7.81
C LEU A 204 -23.95 -21.73 -7.61
N LYS A 205 -24.55 -22.92 -7.76
CA LYS A 205 -26.00 -23.10 -7.55
C LYS A 205 -26.40 -22.83 -6.09
N ARG A 206 -25.53 -23.15 -5.13
CA ARG A 206 -25.76 -22.94 -3.70
C ARG A 206 -25.16 -21.64 -3.15
N LEU A 207 -24.62 -20.78 -4.01
CA LEU A 207 -23.96 -19.54 -3.61
C LEU A 207 -24.91 -18.65 -2.78
N LYS A 208 -26.18 -18.54 -3.19
CA LYS A 208 -27.20 -17.74 -2.49
C LYS A 208 -27.56 -18.25 -1.08
N GLU A 209 -27.32 -19.54 -0.79
CA GLU A 209 -27.58 -20.13 0.53
C GLU A 209 -26.45 -19.79 1.52
N SER A 210 -25.28 -19.41 1.01
CA SER A 210 -24.12 -19.05 1.84
C SER A 210 -24.25 -17.61 2.36
N ASP A 211 -23.62 -17.34 3.50
CA ASP A 211 -23.50 -15.98 4.02
C ASP A 211 -22.59 -15.11 3.15
N VAL A 212 -22.61 -13.79 3.36
CA VAL A 212 -21.83 -12.82 2.57
C VAL A 212 -20.34 -13.19 2.53
N TRP A 213 -19.77 -13.66 3.65
CA TRP A 213 -18.37 -14.06 3.73
C TRP A 213 -18.09 -15.39 3.02
N GLY A 214 -19.02 -16.33 3.10
CA GLY A 214 -18.92 -17.60 2.37
C GLY A 214 -19.03 -17.41 0.87
N GLN A 215 -19.92 -16.53 0.41
CA GLN A 215 -20.02 -16.17 -1.01
C GLN A 215 -18.70 -15.61 -1.54
N CYS A 216 -18.11 -14.64 -0.84
CA CYS A 216 -16.81 -14.08 -1.20
C CYS A 216 -15.69 -15.13 -1.26
N GLU A 217 -15.70 -16.10 -0.34
CA GLU A 217 -14.70 -17.17 -0.30
C GLU A 217 -14.83 -18.10 -1.51
N VAL A 218 -16.04 -18.58 -1.77
CA VAL A 218 -16.34 -19.44 -2.93
C VAL A 218 -15.90 -18.73 -4.21
N LEU A 219 -16.30 -17.48 -4.39
CA LEU A 219 -15.94 -16.68 -5.57
C LEU A 219 -14.42 -16.49 -5.71
N ARG A 220 -13.68 -16.31 -4.60
CA ARG A 220 -12.22 -16.19 -4.60
C ARG A 220 -11.56 -17.49 -5.05
N ILE A 221 -11.96 -18.63 -4.49
CA ILE A 221 -11.39 -19.94 -4.82
C ILE A 221 -11.67 -20.27 -6.30
N LEU A 222 -12.85 -19.91 -6.80
CA LEU A 222 -13.23 -20.08 -8.21
C LEU A 222 -12.40 -19.25 -9.19
N GLN A 223 -11.63 -18.24 -8.77
CA GLN A 223 -10.76 -17.46 -9.67
C GLN A 223 -9.66 -18.31 -10.32
N ARG A 224 -9.30 -19.45 -9.72
CA ARG A 224 -8.34 -20.40 -10.31
C ARG A 224 -8.96 -21.35 -11.32
N TYR A 225 -10.30 -21.48 -11.31
CA TYR A 225 -10.99 -22.37 -12.24
C TYR A 225 -10.98 -21.79 -13.65
N ARG A 226 -10.54 -22.60 -14.62
CA ARG A 226 -10.52 -22.24 -16.05
C ARG A 226 -11.55 -23.13 -16.78
N PRO A 227 -12.62 -22.56 -17.37
CA PRO A 227 -13.58 -23.34 -18.13
C PRO A 227 -12.93 -23.90 -19.40
N GLN A 228 -13.34 -25.10 -19.82
CA GLN A 228 -12.76 -25.78 -20.98
C GLN A 228 -13.51 -25.46 -22.29
N SER A 229 -14.80 -25.13 -22.19
CA SER A 229 -15.67 -24.79 -23.33
C SER A 229 -16.30 -23.41 -23.15
N GLU A 230 -16.59 -22.72 -24.25
CA GLU A 230 -17.33 -21.46 -24.27
C GLU A 230 -18.75 -21.63 -23.69
N ASP A 231 -19.42 -22.75 -23.98
CA ASP A 231 -20.75 -23.03 -23.43
C ASP A 231 -20.73 -23.08 -21.90
N GLU A 232 -19.71 -23.73 -21.33
CA GLU A 232 -19.53 -23.81 -19.89
C GLU A 232 -19.22 -22.44 -19.28
N LEU A 233 -18.42 -21.62 -19.97
CA LEU A 233 -18.16 -20.25 -19.56
C LEU A 233 -19.49 -19.49 -19.48
N PHE A 234 -20.33 -19.51 -20.52
CA PHE A 234 -21.61 -18.80 -20.52
C PHE A 234 -22.61 -19.33 -19.48
N ASP A 235 -22.62 -20.64 -19.21
CA ASP A 235 -23.39 -21.22 -18.11
C ASP A 235 -22.96 -20.66 -16.75
N ILE A 236 -21.65 -20.57 -16.50
CA ILE A 236 -21.08 -20.01 -15.27
C ILE A 236 -21.42 -18.52 -15.15
N LEU A 237 -21.24 -17.75 -16.22
CA LEU A 237 -21.54 -16.32 -16.23
C LEU A 237 -23.03 -16.04 -15.96
N SER A 238 -23.92 -16.88 -16.50
CA SER A 238 -25.37 -16.79 -16.25
C SER A 238 -25.73 -17.02 -14.78
N LEU A 239 -25.02 -17.92 -14.10
CA LEU A 239 -25.18 -18.14 -12.65
C LEU A 239 -24.65 -16.96 -11.82
N LEU A 240 -23.60 -16.28 -12.28
CA LEU A 240 -22.97 -15.14 -11.61
C LEU A 240 -23.70 -13.81 -11.83
N ASP A 241 -24.51 -13.68 -12.87
CA ASP A 241 -25.17 -12.40 -13.25
C ASP A 241 -26.04 -11.86 -12.10
N ALA A 242 -26.75 -12.75 -11.39
CA ALA A 242 -27.54 -12.36 -10.22
C ALA A 242 -26.68 -11.83 -9.05
N SER A 243 -25.43 -12.30 -8.90
CA SER A 243 -24.51 -11.85 -7.85
C SER A 243 -23.77 -10.54 -8.20
N LEU A 244 -23.70 -10.17 -9.48
CA LEU A 244 -23.12 -8.88 -9.91
C LEU A 244 -23.94 -7.70 -9.40
N VAL A 245 -25.27 -7.82 -9.38
CA VAL A 245 -26.20 -6.77 -8.90
C VAL A 245 -26.52 -6.94 -7.40
N SER A 246 -25.67 -7.65 -6.67
CA SER A 246 -25.92 -7.87 -5.24
C SER A 246 -25.87 -6.57 -4.43
N PRO A 247 -26.73 -6.42 -3.39
CA PRO A 247 -26.73 -5.24 -2.54
C PRO A 247 -25.51 -5.16 -1.62
N HIS A 248 -24.78 -6.27 -1.45
CA HIS A 248 -23.59 -6.36 -0.60
C HIS A 248 -22.33 -6.09 -1.44
N PRO A 249 -21.64 -4.94 -1.24
CA PRO A 249 -20.49 -4.58 -2.07
C PRO A 249 -19.36 -5.62 -2.13
N PRO A 250 -19.02 -6.36 -1.04
CA PRO A 250 -17.98 -7.38 -1.09
C PRO A 250 -18.30 -8.53 -2.07
N VAL A 251 -19.56 -8.97 -2.12
CA VAL A 251 -20.00 -10.05 -3.01
C VAL A 251 -19.99 -9.56 -4.45
N MET A 252 -20.54 -8.37 -4.71
CA MET A 252 -20.46 -7.73 -6.02
C MET A 252 -19.01 -7.60 -6.50
N ALA A 253 -18.10 -7.12 -5.65
CA ALA A 253 -16.69 -6.93 -6.02
C ALA A 253 -15.97 -8.25 -6.29
N ALA A 254 -16.22 -9.29 -5.47
CA ALA A 254 -15.69 -10.62 -5.71
C ALA A 254 -16.24 -11.25 -7.00
N THR A 255 -17.53 -11.05 -7.26
CA THR A 255 -18.19 -11.53 -8.48
C THR A 255 -17.63 -10.82 -9.70
N LEU A 256 -17.50 -9.49 -9.67
CA LEU A 256 -16.92 -8.72 -10.77
C LEU A 256 -15.47 -9.14 -11.03
N SER A 257 -14.66 -9.31 -9.98
CA SER A 257 -13.28 -9.78 -10.12
C SER A 257 -13.20 -11.16 -10.78
N LEU A 258 -14.07 -12.10 -10.41
CA LEU A 258 -14.16 -13.41 -11.05
C LEU A 258 -14.62 -13.26 -12.50
N PHE A 259 -15.67 -12.48 -12.75
CA PHE A 259 -16.24 -12.26 -14.07
C PHE A 259 -15.20 -11.68 -15.04
N LEU A 260 -14.46 -10.64 -14.64
CA LEU A 260 -13.39 -10.04 -15.43
C LEU A 260 -12.22 -11.00 -15.67
N SER A 261 -11.90 -11.88 -14.70
CA SER A 261 -10.83 -12.87 -14.85
C SER A 261 -11.19 -13.96 -15.88
N LEU A 262 -12.45 -14.41 -15.88
CA LEU A 262 -12.96 -15.41 -16.81
C LEU A 262 -13.12 -14.84 -18.22
N CYS A 263 -13.57 -13.58 -18.34
CA CYS A 263 -13.86 -12.91 -19.60
C CYS A 263 -12.68 -12.11 -20.18
N SER A 264 -11.44 -12.40 -19.79
CA SER A 264 -10.26 -11.65 -20.27
C SER A 264 -10.12 -11.59 -21.81
N GLY A 265 -10.64 -12.59 -22.53
CA GLY A 265 -10.66 -12.62 -24.01
C GLY A 265 -11.91 -12.02 -24.67
N LEU A 266 -12.92 -11.59 -23.91
CA LEU A 266 -14.22 -11.11 -24.41
C LEU A 266 -14.50 -9.67 -23.96
N PRO A 267 -14.00 -8.64 -24.67
CA PRO A 267 -14.10 -7.25 -24.24
C PRO A 267 -15.56 -6.77 -24.12
N ALA A 268 -16.45 -7.15 -25.06
CA ALA A 268 -17.85 -6.75 -25.03
C ALA A 268 -18.59 -7.22 -23.77
N VAL A 269 -18.28 -8.43 -23.30
CA VAL A 269 -18.89 -9.02 -22.10
C VAL A 269 -18.40 -8.33 -20.84
N ASN A 270 -17.12 -7.94 -20.80
CA ASN A 270 -16.56 -7.13 -19.69
C ASN A 270 -17.23 -5.76 -19.58
N LEU A 271 -17.46 -5.08 -20.71
CA LEU A 271 -18.15 -3.79 -20.72
C LEU A 271 -19.57 -3.90 -20.16
N ALA A 272 -20.35 -4.88 -20.62
CA ALA A 272 -21.70 -5.12 -20.13
C ALA A 272 -21.75 -5.41 -18.61
N ALA A 273 -20.75 -6.15 -18.08
CA ALA A 273 -20.65 -6.40 -16.64
C ALA A 273 -20.35 -5.13 -15.85
N LEU A 274 -19.47 -4.26 -16.35
CA LEU A 274 -19.16 -2.98 -15.71
C LEU A 274 -20.37 -2.05 -15.68
N GLU A 275 -21.19 -2.04 -16.74
CA GLU A 275 -22.46 -1.30 -16.77
C GLU A 275 -23.45 -1.79 -15.72
N ARG A 276 -23.54 -3.11 -15.48
CA ARG A 276 -24.42 -3.67 -14.45
C ARG A 276 -23.97 -3.33 -13.03
N VAL A 277 -22.66 -3.27 -12.79
CA VAL A 277 -22.08 -2.98 -11.47
C VAL A 277 -22.21 -1.50 -11.07
N ARG A 278 -22.52 -0.60 -12.03
CA ARG A 278 -22.76 0.82 -11.78
C ARG A 278 -23.75 1.07 -10.63
N ALA A 279 -24.93 0.45 -10.65
CA ALA A 279 -25.95 0.72 -9.65
C ALA A 279 -25.54 0.29 -8.23
N PRO A 280 -25.03 -0.94 -8.01
CA PRO A 280 -24.46 -1.35 -6.73
C PRO A 280 -23.33 -0.45 -6.21
N LEU A 281 -22.42 0.01 -7.07
CA LEU A 281 -21.33 0.91 -6.66
C LEU A 281 -21.84 2.28 -6.24
N LEU A 282 -22.79 2.85 -6.99
CA LEU A 282 -23.42 4.12 -6.61
C LEU A 282 -24.20 4.00 -5.29
N ALA A 283 -24.82 2.84 -5.03
CA ALA A 283 -25.43 2.53 -3.75
C ALA A 283 -24.38 2.48 -2.62
N ALA A 284 -23.22 1.85 -2.86
CA ALA A 284 -22.12 1.78 -1.90
C ALA A 284 -21.53 3.17 -1.57
N CYS A 285 -21.43 4.07 -2.54
CA CYS A 285 -21.06 5.48 -2.29
C CYS A 285 -22.09 6.22 -1.42
N GLY A 286 -23.36 5.84 -1.48
CA GLY A 286 -24.42 6.37 -0.62
C GLY A 286 -24.49 5.71 0.77
N SER A 287 -23.63 4.73 1.07
CA SER A 287 -23.66 4.01 2.35
C SER A 287 -23.43 4.94 3.54
N VAL A 288 -24.03 4.62 4.69
CA VAL A 288 -23.86 5.35 5.96
C VAL A 288 -22.43 5.23 6.48
N SER A 289 -21.78 4.08 6.28
CA SER A 289 -20.39 3.85 6.68
C SER A 289 -19.42 4.62 5.79
N ARG A 290 -18.60 5.47 6.40
CA ARG A 290 -17.64 6.36 5.72
C ARG A 290 -16.56 5.57 4.99
N GLU A 291 -16.13 4.47 5.60
CA GLU A 291 -15.12 3.55 5.09
C GLU A 291 -15.60 2.89 3.80
N MET A 292 -16.83 2.36 3.78
CA MET A 292 -17.39 1.77 2.56
C MET A 292 -17.54 2.81 1.45
N ARG A 293 -17.96 4.04 1.79
CA ARG A 293 -18.04 5.13 0.81
C ARG A 293 -16.68 5.44 0.19
N PHE A 294 -15.65 5.56 1.02
CA PHE A 294 -14.27 5.78 0.57
C PHE A 294 -13.76 4.64 -0.32
N THR A 295 -13.96 3.38 0.11
CA THR A 295 -13.57 2.23 -0.73
C THR A 295 -14.30 2.24 -2.06
N ALA A 296 -15.61 2.48 -2.09
CA ALA A 296 -16.40 2.54 -3.31
C ALA A 296 -15.90 3.63 -4.27
N LEU A 297 -15.55 4.82 -3.76
CA LEU A 297 -14.95 5.90 -4.56
C LEU A 297 -13.62 5.49 -5.19
N CYS A 298 -12.75 4.80 -4.45
CA CYS A 298 -11.48 4.31 -4.98
C CYS A 298 -11.68 3.27 -6.10
N HIS A 299 -12.68 2.38 -5.97
CA HIS A 299 -13.01 1.42 -7.01
C HIS A 299 -13.65 2.10 -8.23
N ILE A 300 -14.51 3.11 -8.03
CA ILE A 300 -15.06 3.90 -9.13
C ILE A 300 -13.95 4.60 -9.91
N GLN A 301 -13.01 5.26 -9.23
CA GLN A 301 -11.88 5.90 -9.88
C GLN A 301 -11.08 4.90 -10.73
N LEU A 302 -10.90 3.67 -10.24
CA LEU A 302 -10.25 2.61 -11.01
C LEU A 302 -11.04 2.24 -12.28
N LEU A 303 -12.37 2.17 -12.20
CA LEU A 303 -13.23 1.89 -13.35
C LEU A 303 -13.18 3.00 -14.39
N LEU A 304 -13.18 4.26 -13.95
CA LEU A 304 -13.17 5.44 -14.82
C LEU A 304 -11.90 5.55 -15.67
N ARG A 305 -10.78 4.95 -15.23
CA ARG A 305 -9.56 4.84 -16.07
C ARG A 305 -9.77 4.06 -17.36
N SER A 306 -10.69 3.10 -17.36
CA SER A 306 -11.03 2.30 -18.53
C SER A 306 -12.28 2.79 -19.26
N LEU A 307 -13.25 3.34 -18.50
CA LEU A 307 -14.55 3.79 -19.00
C LEU A 307 -14.95 5.13 -18.36
N PRO A 308 -14.39 6.26 -18.82
CA PRO A 308 -14.65 7.58 -18.21
C PRO A 308 -16.14 7.98 -18.28
N GLY A 309 -16.87 7.54 -19.30
CA GLY A 309 -18.30 7.82 -19.45
C GLY A 309 -19.24 7.04 -18.53
N LEU A 310 -18.76 6.01 -17.80
CA LEU A 310 -19.63 5.03 -17.12
C LEU A 310 -20.56 5.69 -16.08
N MET A 311 -20.05 6.68 -15.34
CA MET A 311 -20.80 7.41 -14.30
C MET A 311 -21.35 8.76 -14.75
N GLY A 312 -21.21 9.12 -16.04
CA GLY A 312 -21.47 10.48 -16.54
C GLY A 312 -22.87 11.00 -16.20
N ALA A 313 -23.92 10.18 -16.34
CA ALA A 313 -25.30 10.58 -16.03
C ALA A 313 -25.58 10.83 -14.54
N HIS A 314 -24.72 10.36 -13.64
CA HIS A 314 -24.92 10.41 -12.19
C HIS A 314 -23.91 11.31 -11.46
N TYR A 315 -23.23 12.21 -12.18
CA TYR A 315 -22.18 13.09 -11.63
C TYR A 315 -22.63 13.86 -10.37
N LYS A 316 -23.91 14.30 -10.32
CA LYS A 316 -24.49 15.03 -9.18
C LYS A 316 -24.43 14.25 -7.84
N ARG A 317 -24.36 12.92 -7.89
CA ARG A 317 -24.27 12.07 -6.69
C ARG A 317 -22.89 12.16 -6.01
N PHE A 318 -21.88 12.68 -6.72
CA PHE A 318 -20.54 12.88 -6.21
C PHE A 318 -20.31 14.30 -5.65
N PHE A 319 -21.35 15.12 -5.53
CA PHE A 319 -21.25 16.38 -4.78
C PHE A 319 -20.93 16.14 -3.31
N CYS A 320 -20.14 17.04 -2.74
CA CYS A 320 -19.64 16.95 -1.39
C CYS A 320 -20.70 17.42 -0.40
N GLY A 321 -21.03 16.57 0.57
CA GLY A 321 -21.88 16.97 1.69
C GLY A 321 -21.10 17.76 2.74
N TYR A 322 -21.75 18.69 3.44
CA TYR A 322 -21.11 19.50 4.49
C TYR A 322 -20.50 18.64 5.61
N ALA A 323 -21.21 17.61 6.07
CA ALA A 323 -20.79 16.73 7.16
C ALA A 323 -19.75 15.65 6.75
N GLU A 324 -19.29 15.65 5.50
CA GLU A 324 -18.34 14.65 5.01
C GLU A 324 -16.90 15.00 5.39
N PRO A 325 -16.07 14.00 5.79
CA PRO A 325 -14.65 14.21 6.03
C PRO A 325 -13.89 14.66 4.77
N ALA A 326 -12.82 15.42 4.96
CA ALA A 326 -11.98 15.97 3.89
C ALA A 326 -11.46 14.90 2.91
N TYR A 327 -11.01 13.74 3.42
CA TYR A 327 -10.51 12.65 2.57
C TYR A 327 -11.59 12.09 1.62
N ILE A 328 -12.88 12.14 1.99
CA ILE A 328 -13.98 11.73 1.09
C ILE A 328 -14.23 12.84 0.06
N LYS A 329 -14.28 14.09 0.50
CA LYS A 329 -14.46 15.25 -0.38
C LYS A 329 -13.38 15.30 -1.47
N GLN A 330 -12.12 15.11 -1.09
CA GLN A 330 -10.98 15.06 -2.02
C GLN A 330 -11.13 13.96 -3.07
N ARG A 331 -11.53 12.74 -2.68
CA ARG A 331 -11.78 11.64 -3.63
C ARG A 331 -12.96 11.92 -4.55
N LYS A 332 -14.04 12.51 -4.03
CA LYS A 332 -15.17 12.95 -4.84
C LYS A 332 -14.76 13.97 -5.89
N MET A 333 -13.96 14.97 -5.51
CA MET A 333 -13.42 15.97 -6.44
C MET A 333 -12.56 15.32 -7.53
N GLN A 334 -11.69 14.35 -7.19
CA GLN A 334 -10.92 13.59 -8.19
C GLN A 334 -11.83 12.87 -9.19
N VAL A 335 -12.90 12.21 -8.71
CA VAL A 335 -13.90 11.57 -9.58
C VAL A 335 -14.64 12.59 -10.44
N LEU A 336 -15.02 13.75 -9.90
CA LEU A 336 -15.72 14.79 -10.66
C LEU A 336 -14.88 15.32 -11.84
N VAL A 337 -13.56 15.45 -11.67
CA VAL A 337 -12.64 15.86 -12.76
C VAL A 337 -12.65 14.86 -13.91
N GLU A 338 -12.75 13.57 -13.63
CA GLU A 338 -12.79 12.51 -14.66
C GLU A 338 -14.15 12.44 -15.39
N LEU A 339 -15.21 13.06 -14.85
CA LEU A 339 -16.58 13.03 -15.38
C LEU A 339 -16.99 14.30 -16.14
N VAL A 340 -16.08 15.24 -16.35
CA VAL A 340 -16.40 16.52 -17.02
C VAL A 340 -16.64 16.32 -18.51
N ASN A 341 -17.74 16.88 -19.00
CA ASN A 341 -18.17 16.93 -20.39
C ASN A 341 -18.72 18.34 -20.72
N ASP A 342 -18.93 18.64 -22.00
CA ASP A 342 -19.44 19.95 -22.46
C ASP A 342 -20.79 20.35 -21.85
N GLU A 343 -21.64 19.36 -21.54
CA GLU A 343 -22.97 19.60 -20.96
C GLU A 343 -22.94 19.92 -19.46
N ASN A 344 -21.99 19.35 -18.71
CA ASN A 344 -22.00 19.40 -17.25
C ASN A 344 -20.99 20.39 -16.65
N VAL A 345 -20.03 20.87 -17.45
CA VAL A 345 -18.90 21.69 -16.99
C VAL A 345 -19.32 22.94 -16.22
N ALA A 346 -20.37 23.64 -16.67
CA ALA A 346 -20.83 24.88 -16.00
C ALA A 346 -21.28 24.61 -14.55
N MET A 347 -22.17 23.64 -14.36
CA MET A 347 -22.67 23.25 -13.04
C MET A 347 -21.56 22.69 -12.14
N LEU A 348 -20.60 21.95 -12.71
CA LEU A 348 -19.46 21.40 -11.96
C LEU A 348 -18.52 22.50 -11.47
N LEU A 349 -18.20 23.48 -12.33
CA LEU A 349 -17.35 24.61 -11.96
C LEU A 349 -18.02 25.50 -10.92
N ASP A 350 -19.33 25.74 -11.03
CA ASP A 350 -20.09 26.50 -10.02
C ASP A 350 -20.06 25.82 -8.65
N GLU A 351 -20.23 24.50 -8.60
CA GLU A 351 -20.17 23.73 -7.37
C GLU A 351 -18.73 23.69 -6.79
N LEU A 352 -17.71 23.44 -7.62
CA LEU A 352 -16.31 23.45 -7.19
C LEU A 352 -15.88 24.83 -6.67
N LYS A 353 -16.36 25.92 -7.27
CA LYS A 353 -16.14 27.28 -6.79
C LYS A 353 -16.64 27.47 -5.35
N GLY A 354 -17.79 26.87 -5.00
CA GLY A 354 -18.30 26.86 -3.63
C GLY A 354 -17.38 26.11 -2.65
N TYR A 355 -16.67 25.08 -3.12
CA TYR A 355 -15.74 24.30 -2.30
C TYR A 355 -14.38 24.99 -2.09
N CYS A 356 -14.01 25.94 -2.96
CA CYS A 356 -12.76 26.70 -2.83
C CYS A 356 -12.71 27.58 -1.56
N THR A 357 -13.87 27.88 -0.96
CA THR A 357 -13.97 28.66 0.28
C THR A 357 -14.44 27.82 1.48
N ASP A 358 -14.24 26.50 1.43
CA ASP A 358 -14.53 25.61 2.57
C ASP A 358 -13.64 25.95 3.78
N VAL A 359 -14.14 25.68 4.99
CA VAL A 359 -13.41 25.93 6.24
C VAL A 359 -12.11 25.11 6.32
N ASN A 360 -12.10 23.93 5.69
CA ASN A 360 -10.90 23.10 5.63
C ASN A 360 -10.02 23.49 4.43
N ALA A 361 -8.83 24.02 4.72
CA ALA A 361 -7.82 24.40 3.73
C ALA A 361 -7.48 23.26 2.75
N ASP A 362 -7.33 22.02 3.21
CA ASP A 362 -7.01 20.87 2.33
C ASP A 362 -8.11 20.63 1.29
N THR A 363 -9.37 20.84 1.69
CA THR A 363 -10.54 20.68 0.80
C THR A 363 -10.60 21.83 -0.22
N ALA A 364 -10.33 23.05 0.23
CA ALA A 364 -10.24 24.22 -0.64
C ALA A 364 -9.11 24.05 -1.68
N GLN A 365 -7.93 23.62 -1.25
CA GLN A 365 -6.79 23.36 -2.14
C GLN A 365 -7.07 22.24 -3.14
N ALA A 366 -7.74 21.16 -2.69
CA ALA A 366 -8.16 20.07 -3.58
C ALA A 366 -9.18 20.54 -4.62
N ALA A 367 -10.10 21.44 -4.26
CA ALA A 367 -11.07 22.04 -5.18
C ALA A 367 -10.37 22.94 -6.22
N ILE A 368 -9.45 23.79 -5.79
CA ILE A 368 -8.64 24.65 -6.68
C ILE A 368 -7.82 23.79 -7.64
N SER A 369 -7.18 22.72 -7.14
CA SER A 369 -6.45 21.75 -7.96
C SER A 369 -7.35 20.98 -8.94
N ALA A 370 -8.61 20.72 -8.56
CA ALA A 370 -9.59 20.13 -9.45
C ALA A 370 -9.96 21.11 -10.59
N ILE A 371 -10.20 22.39 -10.29
CA ILE A 371 -10.45 23.43 -11.29
C ILE A 371 -9.26 23.54 -12.26
N GLY A 372 -8.03 23.54 -11.76
CA GLY A 372 -6.81 23.57 -12.60
C GLY A 372 -6.75 22.39 -13.59
N ARG A 373 -7.12 21.18 -13.15
CA ARG A 373 -7.18 20.00 -14.03
C ARG A 373 -8.26 20.11 -15.11
N ILE A 374 -9.42 20.71 -14.80
CA ILE A 374 -10.49 20.98 -15.76
C ILE A 374 -10.07 22.06 -16.76
N GLY A 375 -9.28 23.04 -16.31
CA GLY A 375 -8.75 24.14 -17.10
C GLY A 375 -7.92 23.69 -18.31
N ARG A 376 -7.44 22.44 -18.34
CA ARG A 376 -6.80 21.86 -19.52
C ARG A 376 -7.72 21.87 -20.76
N SER A 377 -9.00 21.59 -20.56
CA SER A 377 -10.00 21.55 -21.63
C SER A 377 -10.82 22.84 -21.69
N TYR A 378 -11.05 23.49 -20.55
CA TYR A 378 -11.92 24.67 -20.42
C TYR A 378 -11.18 25.83 -19.73
N SER A 379 -10.09 26.31 -20.33
CA SER A 379 -9.18 27.29 -19.72
C SER A 379 -9.87 28.57 -19.25
N ASP A 380 -10.67 29.19 -20.11
CA ASP A 380 -11.11 30.58 -19.91
C ASP A 380 -12.02 30.70 -18.69
N ARG A 381 -13.01 29.80 -18.57
CA ARG A 381 -13.92 29.75 -17.41
C ARG A 381 -13.19 29.41 -16.12
N CYS A 382 -12.21 28.51 -16.17
CA CYS A 382 -11.41 28.16 -15.00
C CYS A 382 -10.56 29.35 -14.54
N LEU A 383 -9.95 30.09 -15.47
CA LEU A 383 -9.16 31.28 -15.18
C LEU A 383 -10.01 32.41 -14.59
N GLU A 384 -11.22 32.64 -15.07
CA GLU A 384 -12.16 33.60 -14.47
C GLU A 384 -12.45 33.27 -12.99
N ILE A 385 -12.60 31.98 -12.65
CA ILE A 385 -12.80 31.56 -11.26
C ILE A 385 -11.51 31.75 -10.45
N LEU A 386 -10.36 31.30 -10.96
CA LEU A 386 -9.07 31.38 -10.27
C LEU A 386 -8.66 32.84 -10.00
N THR A 387 -8.83 33.73 -10.97
CA THR A 387 -8.58 35.18 -10.81
C THR A 387 -9.51 35.80 -9.78
N GLY A 388 -10.80 35.44 -9.78
CA GLY A 388 -11.75 35.86 -8.75
C GLY A 388 -11.37 35.40 -7.34
N LEU A 389 -10.78 34.21 -7.19
CA LEU A 389 -10.31 33.68 -5.91
C LEU A 389 -9.09 34.44 -5.36
N LEU A 390 -8.20 34.95 -6.21
CA LEU A 390 -7.07 35.81 -5.78
C LEU A 390 -7.56 37.09 -5.09
N GLY A 391 -8.72 37.62 -5.51
CA GLY A 391 -9.34 38.79 -4.89
C GLY A 391 -9.70 38.62 -3.41
N LEU A 392 -9.80 37.38 -2.90
CA LEU A 392 -10.10 37.11 -1.49
C LEU A 392 -8.93 37.40 -0.55
N LYS A 393 -7.69 37.50 -1.08
CA LYS A 393 -6.45 37.75 -0.32
C LYS A 393 -6.23 36.83 0.89
N GLN A 394 -6.67 35.56 0.80
CA GLN A 394 -6.42 34.55 1.82
C GLN A 394 -5.20 33.72 1.45
N GLU A 395 -4.21 33.63 2.33
CA GLU A 395 -2.90 33.00 2.04
C GLU A 395 -3.01 31.59 1.44
N HIS A 396 -3.75 30.68 2.09
CA HIS A 396 -3.85 29.29 1.66
C HIS A 396 -4.54 29.12 0.30
N ILE A 397 -5.45 30.04 -0.05
CA ILE A 397 -6.12 30.09 -1.35
C ILE A 397 -5.17 30.67 -2.39
N THR A 398 -4.55 31.82 -2.12
CA THR A 398 -3.59 32.46 -3.05
C THR A 398 -2.46 31.49 -3.39
N SER A 399 -1.86 30.81 -2.40
CA SER A 399 -0.79 29.82 -2.63
C SER A 399 -1.24 28.73 -3.59
N ALA A 400 -2.41 28.15 -3.36
CA ALA A 400 -2.94 27.08 -4.21
C ALA A 400 -3.31 27.58 -5.61
N VAL A 401 -3.90 28.77 -5.73
CA VAL A 401 -4.26 29.36 -7.03
C VAL A 401 -3.00 29.60 -7.86
N VAL A 402 -1.96 30.21 -7.28
CA VAL A 402 -0.69 30.47 -7.99
C VAL A 402 -0.03 29.17 -8.44
N GLN A 403 -0.03 28.13 -7.60
CA GLN A 403 0.44 26.80 -7.98
C GLN A 403 -0.36 26.23 -9.17
N THR A 404 -1.70 26.33 -9.14
CA THR A 404 -2.53 25.85 -10.26
C THR A 404 -2.38 26.69 -11.53
N MET A 405 -2.13 28.00 -11.43
CA MET A 405 -1.87 28.85 -12.60
C MET A 405 -0.53 28.50 -13.24
N ARG A 406 0.52 28.25 -12.45
CA ARG A 406 1.81 27.73 -12.94
C ARG A 406 1.60 26.48 -13.78
N ASP A 407 0.88 25.52 -13.20
CA ASP A 407 0.60 24.22 -13.79
C ASP A 407 -0.25 24.34 -15.06
N LEU A 408 -1.27 25.20 -15.05
CA LEU A 408 -2.16 25.42 -16.18
C LEU A 408 -1.45 26.10 -17.35
N VAL A 409 -0.66 27.14 -17.09
CA VAL A 409 0.05 27.89 -18.13
C VAL A 409 1.11 27.02 -18.82
N TRP A 410 1.71 26.08 -18.10
CA TRP A 410 2.61 25.11 -18.71
C TRP A 410 1.92 24.23 -19.76
N VAL A 411 0.72 23.73 -19.44
CA VAL A 411 -0.05 22.85 -20.32
C VAL A 411 -0.76 23.63 -21.44
N CYS A 412 -1.22 24.84 -21.11
CA CYS A 412 -2.01 25.73 -21.95
C CYS A 412 -1.32 27.11 -22.05
N PRO A 413 -0.30 27.27 -22.92
CA PRO A 413 0.40 28.55 -23.07
C PRO A 413 -0.48 29.72 -23.49
N GLN A 414 -1.64 29.45 -24.11
CA GLN A 414 -2.62 30.47 -24.49
C GLN A 414 -3.19 31.26 -23.31
N CYS A 415 -3.08 30.73 -22.09
CA CYS A 415 -3.57 31.34 -20.86
C CYS A 415 -2.58 32.36 -20.26
N SER A 416 -1.42 32.56 -20.88
CA SER A 416 -0.32 33.35 -20.28
C SER A 416 -0.74 34.78 -19.96
N ASP A 417 -1.45 35.45 -20.86
CA ASP A 417 -1.71 36.89 -20.74
C ASP A 417 -2.64 37.20 -19.56
N THR A 418 -3.69 36.40 -19.40
CA THR A 418 -4.61 36.50 -18.26
C THR A 418 -3.91 36.21 -16.93
N VAL A 419 -2.96 35.27 -16.91
CA VAL A 419 -2.21 34.94 -15.69
C VAL A 419 -1.22 36.06 -15.36
N CYS A 420 -0.50 36.61 -16.33
CA CYS A 420 0.41 37.74 -16.09
C CYS A 420 -0.29 38.93 -15.41
N LEU A 421 -1.50 39.29 -15.87
CA LEU A 421 -2.29 40.38 -15.29
C LEU A 421 -2.77 40.06 -13.86
N ALA A 422 -3.04 38.79 -13.57
CA ALA A 422 -3.57 38.36 -12.27
C ALA A 422 -2.50 38.23 -11.17
N LEU A 423 -1.22 38.14 -11.54
CA LEU A 423 -0.13 37.92 -10.59
C LEU A 423 0.29 39.16 -9.81
N GLU A 424 -0.04 40.36 -10.30
CA GLU A 424 0.33 41.61 -9.63
C GLU A 424 -0.28 41.69 -8.22
N GLY A 425 0.56 41.97 -7.21
CA GLY A 425 0.15 42.09 -5.81
C GLY A 425 -0.04 40.76 -5.05
N CYS A 426 0.20 39.60 -5.67
CA CYS A 426 0.11 38.31 -4.97
C CYS A 426 1.23 38.10 -3.94
N GLU A 427 2.39 38.71 -4.16
CA GLU A 427 3.60 38.61 -3.32
C GLU A 427 3.37 38.95 -1.84
N GLU A 428 2.53 39.95 -1.55
CA GLU A 428 2.27 40.42 -0.18
C GLU A 428 1.57 39.36 0.69
N THR A 429 0.86 38.42 0.06
CA THR A 429 0.01 37.43 0.76
C THR A 429 0.66 36.05 0.89
N LEU A 430 1.76 35.77 0.17
CA LEU A 430 2.35 34.44 0.08
C LEU A 430 3.46 34.21 1.12
N GLN A 431 3.21 33.36 2.12
CA GLN A 431 4.26 32.90 3.05
C GLN A 431 4.68 31.45 2.81
N ASP A 432 3.77 30.61 2.31
CA ASP A 432 4.06 29.22 1.98
C ASP A 432 5.17 29.05 0.92
N SER A 433 6.09 28.14 1.19
CA SER A 433 7.24 27.80 0.33
C SER A 433 6.83 27.31 -1.06
N GLN A 434 5.72 26.57 -1.19
CA GLN A 434 5.27 26.04 -2.48
C GLN A 434 4.64 27.14 -3.35
N GLY A 435 3.82 28.00 -2.75
CA GLY A 435 3.27 29.19 -3.42
C GLY A 435 4.35 30.15 -3.91
N ARG A 436 5.37 30.40 -3.07
CA ARG A 436 6.54 31.24 -3.44
C ARG A 436 7.35 30.65 -4.59
N GLN A 437 7.62 29.34 -4.57
CA GLN A 437 8.29 28.67 -5.70
C GLN A 437 7.48 28.80 -6.98
N ALA A 438 6.16 28.60 -6.92
CA ALA A 438 5.30 28.75 -8.09
C ALA A 438 5.27 30.19 -8.63
N LEU A 439 5.23 31.19 -7.75
CA LEU A 439 5.34 32.60 -8.13
C LEU A 439 6.69 32.89 -8.80
N LEU A 440 7.80 32.51 -8.16
CA LEU A 440 9.15 32.71 -8.70
C LEU A 440 9.32 32.07 -10.07
N TRP A 441 8.77 30.87 -10.25
CA TRP A 441 8.77 30.19 -11.54
C TRP A 441 7.98 30.97 -12.61
N LEU A 442 6.81 31.51 -12.26
CA LEU A 442 5.99 32.30 -13.18
C LEU A 442 6.69 33.60 -13.58
N LEU A 443 7.34 34.28 -12.62
CA LEU A 443 8.19 35.44 -12.88
C LEU A 443 9.40 35.08 -13.75
N ALA A 444 9.95 33.88 -13.61
CA ALA A 444 11.10 33.43 -14.41
C ALA A 444 10.76 33.24 -15.90
N VAL A 445 9.52 32.86 -16.19
CA VAL A 445 9.05 32.60 -17.56
C VAL A 445 8.46 33.85 -18.19
N TYR A 446 7.70 34.64 -17.42
CA TYR A 446 6.93 35.78 -17.92
C TYR A 446 7.40 37.14 -17.41
N GLY A 447 8.56 37.21 -16.75
CA GLY A 447 9.10 38.45 -16.17
C GLY A 447 9.39 39.56 -17.19
N GLU A 448 9.48 39.26 -18.48
CA GLU A 448 9.53 40.28 -19.53
C GLU A 448 8.21 41.07 -19.62
N ARG A 449 7.07 40.42 -19.42
CA ARG A 449 5.73 41.04 -19.52
C ARG A 449 5.28 41.68 -18.21
N ILE A 450 5.76 41.20 -17.08
CA ILE A 450 5.38 41.68 -15.74
C ILE A 450 6.31 42.83 -15.37
N SER A 451 5.78 44.04 -15.16
CA SER A 451 6.59 45.20 -14.80
C SER A 451 7.10 45.13 -13.36
N SER A 452 6.33 44.54 -12.43
CA SER A 452 6.71 44.43 -11.01
C SER A 452 7.81 43.41 -10.73
N ALA A 453 8.10 42.50 -11.66
CA ALA A 453 8.95 41.33 -11.43
C ALA A 453 10.33 41.64 -10.81
N PRO A 454 11.11 42.65 -11.26
CA PRO A 454 12.39 42.98 -10.65
C PRO A 454 12.24 43.42 -9.19
N TYR A 455 11.25 44.25 -8.87
CA TYR A 455 11.01 44.75 -7.51
C TYR A 455 10.61 43.62 -6.56
N THR A 456 9.75 42.71 -7.02
CA THR A 456 9.38 41.51 -6.26
C THR A 456 10.60 40.65 -5.95
N LEU A 457 11.49 40.43 -6.93
CA LEU A 457 12.70 39.64 -6.73
C LEU A 457 13.69 40.28 -5.77
N GLU A 458 13.80 41.62 -5.77
CA GLU A 458 14.69 42.33 -4.85
C GLU A 458 14.34 42.05 -3.40
N VAL A 459 13.05 42.07 -3.06
CA VAL A 459 12.56 41.73 -1.72
C VAL A 459 12.92 40.28 -1.34
N PHE A 460 12.79 39.32 -2.26
CA PHE A 460 13.18 37.93 -2.01
C PHE A 460 14.70 37.76 -1.84
N ILE A 461 15.51 38.51 -2.60
CA ILE A 461 16.97 38.47 -2.52
C ILE A 461 17.46 39.10 -1.21
N ASP A 462 16.89 40.23 -0.79
CA ASP A 462 17.23 40.87 0.48
C ASP A 462 16.88 39.96 1.68
N GLY A 463 15.79 39.18 1.54
CA GLY A 463 15.36 38.18 2.53
C GLY A 463 16.09 36.84 2.47
N VAL A 464 16.98 36.59 1.50
CA VAL A 464 17.51 35.24 1.20
C VAL A 464 18.19 34.55 2.39
N ARG A 465 18.81 35.34 3.28
CA ARG A 465 19.48 34.83 4.49
C ARG A 465 18.49 34.24 5.50
N SER A 466 17.27 34.77 5.53
CA SER A 466 16.20 34.32 6.43
C SER A 466 15.37 33.17 5.87
N GLU A 467 15.47 32.89 4.57
CA GLU A 467 14.72 31.83 3.91
C GLU A 467 15.24 30.44 4.29
N ALA A 468 14.37 29.65 4.93
CA ALA A 468 14.72 28.29 5.38
C ALA A 468 14.56 27.23 4.28
N SER A 469 13.78 27.51 3.23
CA SER A 469 13.44 26.52 2.21
C SER A 469 14.41 26.54 1.04
N LEU A 470 15.11 25.42 0.84
CA LEU A 470 16.10 25.26 -0.24
C LEU A 470 15.47 25.40 -1.63
N GLY A 471 14.26 24.88 -1.82
CA GLY A 471 13.56 24.96 -3.10
C GLY A 471 13.27 26.40 -3.54
N VAL A 472 12.94 27.31 -2.60
CA VAL A 472 12.76 28.73 -2.92
C VAL A 472 14.09 29.36 -3.32
N LYS A 473 15.21 29.05 -2.65
CA LYS A 473 16.55 29.57 -3.01
C LYS A 473 16.99 29.13 -4.41
N MET A 474 16.81 27.85 -4.73
CA MET A 474 17.12 27.27 -6.04
C MET A 474 16.28 27.92 -7.16
N GLU A 475 14.98 28.08 -6.92
CA GLU A 475 14.10 28.73 -7.89
C GLU A 475 14.44 30.22 -8.02
N LEU A 476 14.71 30.93 -6.91
CA LEU A 476 15.13 32.33 -6.90
C LEU A 476 16.41 32.57 -7.73
N LEU A 477 17.43 31.71 -7.58
CA LEU A 477 18.62 31.74 -8.42
C LEU A 477 18.26 31.60 -9.91
N THR A 478 17.39 30.65 -10.23
CA THR A 478 16.96 30.38 -11.60
C THR A 478 16.14 31.54 -12.18
N THR A 479 15.25 32.12 -11.38
CA THR A 479 14.39 33.25 -11.75
C THR A 479 15.20 34.51 -11.98
N THR A 480 16.08 34.88 -11.06
CA THR A 480 16.94 36.08 -11.20
C THR A 480 17.88 35.94 -12.40
N MET A 481 18.45 34.75 -12.60
CA MET A 481 19.30 34.46 -13.74
C MET A 481 18.54 34.61 -15.07
N ARG A 482 17.30 34.12 -15.16
CA ARG A 482 16.47 34.26 -16.36
C ARG A 482 16.01 35.68 -16.61
N LEU A 483 15.60 36.39 -15.55
CA LEU A 483 15.19 37.78 -15.68
C LEU A 483 16.36 38.66 -16.13
N PHE A 484 17.59 38.37 -15.68
CA PHE A 484 18.79 39.04 -16.15
C PHE A 484 19.03 38.93 -17.65
N LEU A 485 18.69 37.80 -18.25
CA LEU A 485 18.80 37.62 -19.70
C LEU A 485 17.78 38.44 -20.49
N CYS A 486 16.67 38.84 -19.85
CA CYS A 486 15.63 39.67 -20.46
C CYS A 486 15.82 41.16 -20.15
N ARG A 487 16.17 41.51 -18.91
CA ARG A 487 16.30 42.87 -18.38
C ARG A 487 17.61 43.05 -17.60
N PRO A 488 18.76 43.17 -18.30
CA PRO A 488 20.06 43.19 -17.64
C PRO A 488 20.27 44.43 -16.77
N ALA A 489 19.80 45.61 -17.20
CA ALA A 489 20.05 46.87 -16.51
C ALA A 489 19.47 46.92 -15.09
N GLU A 490 18.29 46.31 -14.87
CA GLU A 490 17.58 46.33 -13.59
C GLU A 490 18.07 45.24 -12.63
N THR A 491 18.58 44.11 -13.15
CA THR A 491 18.82 42.89 -12.37
C THR A 491 20.30 42.54 -12.18
N GLN A 492 21.22 43.26 -12.84
CA GLN A 492 22.65 42.96 -12.78
C GLN A 492 23.21 43.02 -11.35
N ASP A 493 22.91 44.09 -10.61
CA ASP A 493 23.38 44.25 -9.23
C ASP A 493 22.78 43.16 -8.31
N MET A 494 21.47 42.96 -8.41
CA MET A 494 20.72 41.97 -7.65
C MET A 494 21.25 40.54 -7.86
N LEU A 495 21.52 40.16 -9.11
CA LEU A 495 22.09 38.86 -9.46
C LEU A 495 23.49 38.70 -8.87
N GLY A 496 24.31 39.76 -8.91
CA GLY A 496 25.64 39.77 -8.32
C GLY A 496 25.60 39.52 -6.81
N ARG A 497 24.72 40.23 -6.08
CA ARG A 497 24.51 40.05 -4.63
C ARG A 497 24.05 38.63 -4.31
N LEU A 498 23.09 38.09 -5.06
CA LEU A 498 22.57 36.74 -4.87
C LEU A 498 23.64 35.66 -5.11
N LEU A 499 24.40 35.76 -6.22
CA LEU A 499 25.46 34.80 -6.54
C LEU A 499 26.58 34.83 -5.51
N HIS A 500 26.98 36.02 -5.04
CA HIS A 500 27.98 36.16 -3.99
C HIS A 500 27.54 35.44 -2.71
N TYR A 501 26.31 35.70 -2.25
CA TYR A 501 25.75 35.03 -1.08
C TYR A 501 25.68 33.50 -1.27
N CYS A 502 25.15 33.01 -2.39
CA CYS A 502 25.01 31.58 -2.64
C CYS A 502 26.35 30.83 -2.82
N ILE A 503 27.41 31.51 -3.25
CA ILE A 503 28.73 30.89 -3.45
C ILE A 503 29.57 30.91 -2.17
N GLU A 504 29.52 32.01 -1.40
CA GLU A 504 30.40 32.18 -0.24
C GLU A 504 29.75 31.81 1.09
N GLU A 505 28.48 32.17 1.30
CA GLU A 505 27.84 32.10 2.60
C GLU A 505 26.88 30.92 2.77
N GLU A 506 26.34 30.39 1.66
CA GLU A 506 25.37 29.29 1.72
C GLU A 506 26.03 27.95 2.11
N THR A 507 25.38 27.25 3.04
CA THR A 507 25.88 25.96 3.55
C THR A 507 25.45 24.77 2.71
N ASP A 508 24.32 24.88 2.00
CA ASP A 508 23.80 23.80 1.18
C ASP A 508 24.58 23.67 -0.14
N MET A 509 25.06 22.45 -0.41
CA MET A 509 25.89 22.18 -1.58
C MET A 509 25.11 22.29 -2.90
N CYS A 510 23.82 21.96 -2.92
CA CYS A 510 23.04 22.00 -4.16
C CYS A 510 22.84 23.44 -4.64
N VAL A 511 22.51 24.34 -3.71
CA VAL A 511 22.35 25.78 -3.99
C VAL A 511 23.67 26.37 -4.47
N ARG A 512 24.77 26.04 -3.79
CA ARG A 512 26.12 26.50 -4.14
C ARG A 512 26.55 26.00 -5.52
N ASP A 513 26.35 24.71 -5.81
CA ASP A 513 26.73 24.12 -7.09
C ASP A 513 25.91 24.70 -8.25
N GLN A 514 24.62 24.96 -8.04
CA GLN A 514 23.79 25.63 -9.03
C GLN A 514 24.25 27.08 -9.27
N ALA A 515 24.58 27.82 -8.21
CA ALA A 515 25.12 29.18 -8.33
C ALA A 515 26.46 29.19 -9.08
N LEU A 516 27.37 28.26 -8.76
CA LEU A 516 28.64 28.09 -9.47
C LEU A 516 28.43 27.70 -10.94
N LEU A 517 27.45 26.85 -11.23
CA LEU A 517 27.07 26.50 -12.60
C LEU A 517 26.63 27.75 -13.37
N TYR A 518 25.70 28.55 -12.83
CA TYR A 518 25.23 29.77 -13.47
C TYR A 518 26.35 30.81 -13.64
N TYR A 519 27.21 30.96 -12.64
CA TYR A 519 28.37 31.84 -12.73
C TYR A 519 29.33 31.43 -13.87
N ARG A 520 29.65 30.14 -13.97
CA ARG A 520 30.50 29.61 -15.06
C ARG A 520 29.84 29.68 -16.43
N LEU A 521 28.52 29.49 -16.48
CA LEU A 521 27.72 29.60 -17.70
C LEU A 521 27.76 31.03 -18.24
N LEU A 522 27.61 32.04 -17.37
CA LEU A 522 27.76 33.45 -17.71
C LEU A 522 29.16 33.77 -18.27
N HIS A 523 30.21 33.18 -17.71
CA HIS A 523 31.59 33.30 -18.24
C HIS A 523 31.76 32.71 -19.64
N CYS A 524 30.98 31.69 -20.01
CA CYS A 524 31.02 31.11 -21.34
C CYS A 524 30.31 31.98 -22.40
N GLY A 525 29.45 32.92 -21.98
CA GLY A 525 28.75 33.86 -22.85
C GLY A 525 27.24 33.88 -22.64
N ILE A 526 26.62 35.02 -22.94
CA ILE A 526 25.18 35.28 -22.75
C ILE A 526 24.33 34.43 -23.71
N GLU A 527 24.77 34.27 -24.97
CA GLU A 527 24.01 33.51 -25.97
C GLU A 527 23.94 32.02 -25.64
N GLU A 528 25.05 31.41 -25.22
CA GLU A 528 25.09 30.01 -24.78
C GLU A 528 24.27 29.81 -23.51
N THR A 529 24.34 30.78 -22.60
CA THR A 529 23.52 30.83 -21.40
C THR A 529 22.03 30.83 -21.73
N GLN A 530 21.59 31.67 -22.68
CA GLN A 530 20.21 31.71 -23.14
C GLN A 530 19.77 30.39 -23.77
N LYS A 531 20.61 29.76 -24.61
CA LYS A 531 20.31 28.46 -25.23
C LYS A 531 20.05 27.37 -24.19
N VAL A 532 20.87 27.32 -23.13
CA VAL A 532 20.73 26.32 -22.06
C VAL A 532 19.48 26.59 -21.22
N LEU A 533 19.25 27.84 -20.81
CA LEU A 533 18.16 28.17 -19.90
C LEU A 533 16.79 28.27 -20.58
N GLN A 534 16.73 28.65 -21.85
CA GLN A 534 15.49 28.76 -22.64
C GLN A 534 15.20 27.49 -23.47
N GLY A 535 16.04 26.45 -23.35
CA GLY A 535 15.84 25.18 -24.03
C GLY A 535 14.47 24.54 -23.73
N ARG A 536 13.97 23.72 -24.67
CA ARG A 536 12.68 22.99 -24.48
C ARG A 536 12.75 22.16 -23.21
N ARG A 537 11.97 22.56 -22.22
CA ARG A 537 11.88 21.85 -20.95
C ARG A 537 10.97 20.63 -21.13
N SER A 538 11.54 19.43 -20.96
CA SER A 538 10.75 18.25 -20.60
C SER A 538 10.79 18.13 -19.08
N ASP A 539 9.77 18.62 -18.39
CA ASP A 539 9.64 18.38 -16.96
C ASP A 539 8.83 17.09 -16.74
N PRO A 540 9.46 15.98 -16.32
CA PRO A 540 8.76 14.70 -16.13
C PRO A 540 7.78 14.76 -14.94
N SER A 541 7.88 15.74 -14.05
CA SER A 541 6.96 15.92 -12.91
C SER A 541 5.55 16.36 -13.33
N LEU A 542 5.40 16.92 -14.54
CA LEU A 542 4.13 17.41 -15.08
C LEU A 542 3.33 16.32 -15.82
N GLY A 543 3.80 15.07 -15.82
CA GLY A 543 3.00 13.91 -16.21
C GLY A 543 1.69 13.77 -15.42
N VAL A 544 1.58 14.44 -14.27
CA VAL A 544 0.36 14.52 -13.43
C VAL A 544 -0.79 15.27 -14.13
N LEU A 545 -0.48 16.26 -14.99
CA LEU A 545 -1.46 17.02 -15.76
C LEU A 545 -1.68 16.45 -17.17
N ILE A 546 -0.72 15.66 -17.65
CA ILE A 546 -0.88 14.86 -18.86
C ILE A 546 -1.79 13.69 -18.51
N GLY A 547 -3.11 13.94 -18.54
CA GLY A 547 -4.17 12.96 -18.31
C GLY A 547 -3.79 11.57 -18.80
N ARG A 548 -3.97 10.57 -17.93
CA ARG A 548 -3.50 9.22 -18.20
C ARG A 548 -4.21 8.66 -19.43
N PRO A 549 -3.48 7.99 -20.35
CA PRO A 549 -4.13 7.24 -21.39
C PRO A 549 -5.03 6.18 -20.75
N ALA A 550 -6.16 5.88 -21.40
CA ALA A 550 -7.10 4.89 -20.89
C ALA A 550 -6.38 3.55 -20.64
N GLU A 551 -6.44 3.06 -19.41
CA GLU A 551 -5.79 1.81 -19.02
C GLU A 551 -6.72 0.65 -19.40
N PRO A 552 -6.26 -0.38 -20.14
CA PRO A 552 -7.07 -1.54 -20.43
C PRO A 552 -7.43 -2.29 -19.14
N ILE A 553 -8.64 -2.85 -19.11
CA ILE A 553 -9.21 -3.56 -17.94
C ILE A 553 -8.25 -4.65 -17.43
N SER A 554 -7.50 -5.29 -18.31
CA SER A 554 -6.53 -6.33 -17.98
C SER A 554 -5.42 -5.89 -17.02
N GLN A 555 -5.06 -4.60 -16.99
CA GLN A 555 -3.98 -4.09 -16.13
C GLN A 555 -4.36 -4.03 -14.65
N TRP A 556 -5.65 -3.85 -14.35
CA TRP A 556 -6.11 -3.64 -12.98
C TRP A 556 -7.13 -4.68 -12.49
N ALA A 557 -7.76 -5.46 -13.37
CA ALA A 557 -8.79 -6.44 -13.00
C ALA A 557 -8.34 -7.41 -11.89
N CYS A 558 -7.10 -7.90 -11.94
CA CYS A 558 -6.55 -8.80 -10.92
C CYS A 558 -6.40 -8.14 -9.54
N SER A 559 -6.35 -6.81 -9.50
CA SER A 559 -6.18 -6.02 -8.28
C SER A 559 -7.47 -5.34 -7.81
N PHE A 560 -8.58 -5.50 -8.53
CA PHE A 560 -9.84 -4.82 -8.24
C PHE A 560 -10.32 -5.10 -6.81
N ASN A 561 -10.43 -6.38 -6.43
CA ASN A 561 -10.89 -6.78 -5.09
C ASN A 561 -9.72 -7.00 -4.11
N THR A 562 -8.75 -6.08 -4.11
CA THR A 562 -7.58 -6.10 -3.21
C THR A 562 -7.42 -4.76 -2.48
N LEU A 563 -6.39 -4.62 -1.65
CA LEU A 563 -6.08 -3.33 -1.01
C LEU A 563 -5.36 -2.33 -1.94
N LYS A 564 -4.93 -2.75 -3.13
CA LYS A 564 -4.18 -1.90 -4.07
C LYS A 564 -4.94 -0.63 -4.49
N PRO A 565 -6.25 -0.65 -4.82
CA PRO A 565 -7.00 0.55 -5.20
C PRO A 565 -7.04 1.60 -4.10
N LEU A 566 -6.97 1.17 -2.82
CA LEU A 566 -6.99 2.07 -1.66
C LEU A 566 -5.65 2.80 -1.48
N ARG A 567 -4.54 2.17 -1.85
CA ARG A 567 -3.18 2.75 -1.73
C ARG A 567 -2.87 3.77 -2.82
N GLN A 568 -3.47 3.65 -3.99
CA GLN A 568 -3.09 4.45 -5.17
C GLN A 568 -3.38 5.96 -5.09
N GLY A 569 -3.99 6.47 -4.01
CA GLY A 569 -4.15 7.92 -3.85
C GLY A 569 -3.13 8.64 -2.98
N SER A 570 -2.16 7.96 -2.38
CA SER A 570 -1.06 8.66 -1.71
C SER A 570 0.05 9.09 -2.68
N VAL A 571 0.06 8.55 -3.91
CA VAL A 571 1.11 8.84 -4.91
C VAL A 571 0.86 10.17 -5.65
N GLU A 572 -0.28 10.83 -5.41
CA GLU A 572 -0.62 12.11 -6.07
C GLU A 572 -0.31 13.36 -5.22
N THR A 573 0.28 13.21 -4.02
CA THR A 573 0.71 14.34 -3.16
C THR A 573 2.18 14.27 -2.70
N GLU A 574 2.98 13.32 -3.17
CA GLU A 574 4.41 13.25 -2.81
C GLU A 574 5.29 12.98 -4.03
N SER A 575 5.48 14.00 -4.86
CA SER A 575 6.71 14.17 -5.63
C SER A 575 7.25 15.61 -5.52
N ALA A 576 7.01 16.23 -4.36
CA ALA A 576 7.64 17.48 -3.93
C ALA A 576 8.55 17.21 -2.72
N SER A 577 9.48 16.27 -2.86
CA SER A 577 10.63 16.10 -1.96
C SER A 577 11.77 15.38 -2.67
N ARG A 578 12.42 16.07 -3.61
CA ARG A 578 13.82 15.74 -3.94
C ARG A 578 14.71 16.63 -3.06
N GLY A 579 15.49 15.98 -2.20
CA GLY A 579 16.57 16.62 -1.44
C GLY A 579 16.54 16.35 0.06
N ARG A 580 16.68 15.09 0.49
CA ARG A 580 17.29 14.75 1.80
C ARG A 580 18.00 13.40 1.67
N ASP A 581 19.12 13.41 0.97
CA ASP A 581 20.23 12.51 1.31
C ASP A 581 21.00 13.17 2.47
N CYS A 582 20.51 13.00 3.69
CA CYS A 582 21.34 13.22 4.87
C CYS A 582 22.05 11.91 5.20
N LEU A 583 23.30 11.83 4.76
CA LEU A 583 24.32 10.99 5.38
C LEU A 583 24.35 11.29 6.89
N LEU A 584 23.92 10.32 7.69
CA LEU A 584 24.43 10.15 9.06
C LEU A 584 25.13 8.79 9.14
N PRO A 585 26.23 8.71 9.92
CA PRO A 585 27.18 7.62 9.86
C PRO A 585 26.58 6.33 10.42
N LYS A 586 26.97 5.21 9.82
CA LYS A 586 26.75 3.87 10.35
C LYS A 586 27.34 3.78 11.77
N SER A 587 26.48 3.79 12.78
CA SER A 587 26.77 3.18 14.08
C SER A 587 25.71 2.12 14.37
N SER A 588 26.22 0.93 14.68
CA SER A 588 25.51 -0.31 15.01
C SER A 588 24.35 -0.13 15.99
N PRO A 589 23.21 -0.84 15.84
CA PRO A 589 22.26 -0.97 16.93
C PRO A 589 22.64 -2.18 17.79
N SER A 590 23.32 -1.90 18.90
CA SER A 590 23.13 -2.69 20.12
C SER A 590 21.77 -2.35 20.72
N VAL A 591 20.98 -3.39 20.97
CA VAL A 591 20.08 -3.60 22.13
C VAL A 591 19.49 -2.36 22.84
N ASN A 592 18.15 -2.36 22.94
CA ASN A 592 17.25 -1.57 23.79
C ASN A 592 16.87 -0.14 23.34
N ALA A 593 15.64 -0.01 22.81
CA ALA A 593 14.73 1.08 23.18
C ALA A 593 13.31 0.79 22.68
N SER A 594 12.58 0.02 23.48
CA SER A 594 11.13 0.10 23.60
C SER A 594 10.72 1.49 24.13
N LEU A 595 9.97 2.27 23.36
CA LEU A 595 8.87 3.19 23.77
C LEU A 595 8.54 4.13 22.60
N TYR A 596 7.29 4.57 22.52
CA TYR A 596 6.65 5.43 21.50
C TYR A 596 5.95 4.73 20.33
N PHE A 597 4.87 4.01 20.65
CA PHE A 597 3.65 4.00 19.84
C PHE A 597 2.44 3.94 20.79
N TYR A 598 2.13 5.08 21.39
CA TYR A 598 0.89 5.32 22.17
C TYR A 598 0.27 6.60 21.62
N LEU A 599 -0.62 6.48 20.64
CA LEU A 599 -1.93 7.14 20.58
C LEU A 599 -2.63 6.76 19.27
N ILE A 600 -3.96 6.66 19.33
CA ILE A 600 -4.91 6.31 18.27
C ILE A 600 -5.10 4.79 18.08
N MET A 601 -6.01 4.23 18.89
CA MET A 601 -7.12 3.36 18.47
C MET A 601 -8.00 3.09 19.70
N SER A 602 -8.65 4.14 20.17
CA SER A 602 -9.95 4.02 20.84
C SER A 602 -11.02 3.87 19.76
N ASP A 603 -11.96 2.96 20.00
CA ASP A 603 -13.11 2.62 19.16
C ASP A 603 -12.89 1.64 18.00
N LEU A 604 -12.80 0.35 18.36
CA LEU A 604 -13.54 -0.73 17.70
C LEU A 604 -13.72 -1.89 18.69
N LYS A 605 -14.96 -2.06 19.15
CA LYS A 605 -15.39 -3.13 20.06
C LYS A 605 -15.34 -4.49 19.35
N SER A 606 -14.85 -5.47 20.09
CA SER A 606 -15.04 -6.92 19.91
C SER A 606 -14.63 -7.56 18.58
N VAL A 607 -13.33 -7.71 18.34
CA VAL A 607 -12.78 -8.88 17.63
C VAL A 607 -11.52 -9.35 18.38
N SER A 608 -11.43 -10.66 18.59
CA SER A 608 -10.42 -11.35 19.39
C SER A 608 -8.98 -11.03 18.95
N ARG A 609 -8.22 -10.36 19.83
CA ARG A 609 -6.81 -9.96 19.66
C ARG A 609 -5.80 -11.13 19.57
N THR A 610 -6.25 -12.38 19.61
CA THR A 610 -5.37 -13.57 19.58
C THR A 610 -5.05 -14.06 18.16
N LEU A 611 -5.71 -13.53 17.14
CA LEU A 611 -5.43 -13.81 15.71
C LEU A 611 -4.39 -12.84 15.10
N LEU A 612 -4.28 -11.62 15.63
CA LEU A 612 -3.35 -10.61 15.11
C LEU A 612 -1.89 -10.93 15.49
N LEU A 613 -1.67 -11.54 16.67
CA LEU A 613 -0.31 -11.85 17.15
C LEU A 613 0.32 -13.09 16.50
N VAL A 614 -0.49 -13.94 15.85
CA VAL A 614 0.02 -15.11 15.09
C VAL A 614 0.33 -14.73 13.64
N LEU A 615 -0.44 -13.82 13.06
CA LEU A 615 -0.15 -13.30 11.71
C LEU A 615 1.11 -12.43 11.66
N LEU A 616 1.52 -11.81 12.78
CA LEU A 616 2.71 -10.96 12.87
C LEU A 616 4.02 -11.71 13.17
N ARG A 617 4.00 -13.01 13.45
CA ARG A 617 5.21 -13.81 13.73
C ARG A 617 5.56 -14.87 12.67
N LEU A 618 4.75 -15.01 11.62
CA LEU A 618 4.95 -16.01 10.55
C LEU A 618 5.08 -15.37 9.15
N GLY A 619 5.33 -14.07 9.05
CA GLY A 619 5.28 -13.32 7.80
C GLY A 619 6.51 -12.49 7.45
N ALA A 620 7.70 -12.78 8.00
CA ALA A 620 8.91 -12.01 7.72
C ALA A 620 10.02 -12.78 6.96
N ASP A 621 9.98 -14.12 6.90
CA ASP A 621 11.10 -14.91 6.33
C ASP A 621 10.76 -15.65 5.02
N LYS A 622 9.69 -15.28 4.30
CA LYS A 622 9.38 -15.85 2.98
C LYS A 622 8.81 -14.82 1.98
N LEU A 623 9.29 -13.58 2.02
CA LEU A 623 8.79 -12.51 1.13
C LEU A 623 9.88 -11.77 0.33
N GLU A 624 10.97 -12.46 -0.02
CA GLU A 624 11.90 -12.01 -1.07
C GLU A 624 12.10 -13.04 -2.22
N GLU A 625 11.41 -14.17 -2.19
CA GLU A 625 11.43 -15.14 -3.30
C GLU A 625 10.07 -15.17 -4.00
N LYS A 626 9.78 -14.17 -4.84
CA LYS A 626 8.84 -14.25 -5.98
C LYS A 626 8.81 -12.95 -6.78
N GLU A 627 9.98 -12.55 -7.29
CA GLU A 627 10.08 -11.84 -8.57
C GLU A 627 10.94 -12.71 -9.50
N ASP A 628 10.35 -13.79 -10.01
CA ASP A 628 10.91 -14.54 -11.14
C ASP A 628 10.78 -13.70 -12.42
N HIS A 629 11.66 -12.72 -12.54
CA HIS A 629 12.06 -12.15 -13.81
C HIS A 629 13.54 -12.50 -14.01
N MET A 630 13.77 -13.79 -14.36
CA MET A 630 15.02 -14.42 -14.80
C MET A 630 16.14 -13.39 -15.08
N CYS A 631 17.02 -13.22 -14.10
CA CYS A 631 18.32 -12.57 -14.23
C CYS A 631 19.33 -13.60 -14.75
N LEU A 632 20.29 -13.17 -15.57
CA LEU A 632 21.41 -14.02 -15.97
C LEU A 632 22.56 -13.73 -14.99
N GLU A 633 22.89 -14.69 -14.13
CA GLU A 633 24.08 -14.64 -13.28
C GLU A 633 25.21 -15.40 -13.99
N GLU A 634 26.29 -14.72 -14.37
CA GLU A 634 27.50 -15.38 -14.87
C GLU A 634 28.69 -15.03 -13.96
N HIS A 635 29.37 -16.05 -13.45
CA HIS A 635 30.53 -15.92 -12.58
C HIS A 635 31.81 -15.80 -13.41
N ILE A 636 32.51 -14.67 -13.31
CA ILE A 636 33.83 -14.50 -13.93
C ILE A 636 34.90 -14.66 -12.85
N GLN A 637 35.70 -15.72 -12.92
CA GLN A 637 36.87 -15.88 -12.06
C GLN A 637 38.06 -15.08 -12.63
N CYS A 638 38.47 -14.02 -11.94
CA CYS A 638 39.72 -13.30 -12.23
C CYS A 638 40.65 -13.37 -11.01
N PRO A 639 41.97 -13.59 -11.20
CA PRO A 639 42.93 -13.49 -10.12
C PRO A 639 43.04 -12.03 -9.65
N ALA A 640 43.04 -11.85 -8.33
CA ALA A 640 42.99 -10.56 -7.62
C ALA A 640 43.90 -9.48 -8.21
N ILE A 641 43.38 -8.27 -8.43
CA ILE A 641 44.15 -7.05 -8.70
C ILE A 641 44.41 -6.39 -7.33
N PRO A 642 45.55 -6.62 -6.65
CA PRO A 642 45.62 -6.33 -5.22
C PRO A 642 45.74 -4.83 -4.91
N HIS A 643 46.04 -3.97 -5.89
CA HIS A 643 46.44 -2.58 -5.62
C HIS A 643 46.01 -1.53 -6.67
N CYS A 644 44.90 -1.73 -7.39
CA CYS A 644 44.34 -0.65 -8.20
C CYS A 644 43.51 0.30 -7.32
N SER A 645 43.85 1.59 -7.31
CA SER A 645 42.97 2.60 -6.71
C SER A 645 41.67 2.68 -7.52
N PRO A 646 40.50 2.89 -6.88
CA PRO A 646 39.22 2.97 -7.58
C PRO A 646 39.20 4.02 -8.69
N GLN A 647 40.02 5.06 -8.55
CA GLN A 647 40.21 6.11 -9.55
C GLN A 647 40.95 5.61 -10.80
N SER A 648 41.90 4.69 -10.67
CA SER A 648 42.64 4.10 -11.80
C SER A 648 41.77 3.14 -12.61
N LEU A 649 40.93 2.36 -11.91
CA LEU A 649 39.92 1.50 -12.55
C LEU A 649 38.91 2.37 -13.33
N GLN A 650 38.44 3.46 -12.71
CA GLN A 650 37.52 4.39 -13.35
C GLN A 650 38.15 5.11 -14.56
N ALA A 651 39.41 5.51 -14.47
CA ALA A 651 40.14 6.13 -15.58
C ALA A 651 40.38 5.16 -16.75
N ALA A 652 40.72 3.89 -16.48
CA ALA A 652 40.87 2.86 -17.50
C ALA A 652 39.53 2.52 -18.18
N MET A 653 38.43 2.51 -17.43
CA MET A 653 37.09 2.37 -17.99
C MET A 653 36.68 3.58 -18.84
N GLN A 654 37.10 4.80 -18.48
CA GLN A 654 36.87 6.02 -19.26
C GLN A 654 37.67 6.04 -20.58
N LEU A 655 38.90 5.53 -20.61
CA LEU A 655 39.74 5.43 -21.82
C LEU A 655 39.15 4.52 -22.92
N LEU A 656 38.28 3.58 -22.53
CA LEU A 656 37.56 2.68 -23.44
C LEU A 656 36.12 3.14 -23.73
N ASN A 657 35.82 4.43 -23.51
CA ASN A 657 34.49 5.04 -23.66
C ASN A 657 33.39 4.45 -22.76
N ILE A 658 33.73 3.84 -21.62
CA ILE A 658 32.77 3.39 -20.61
C ILE A 658 32.77 4.40 -19.46
N GLN A 659 32.07 5.52 -19.62
CA GLN A 659 32.16 6.67 -18.72
C GLN A 659 31.18 6.65 -17.52
N THR A 660 30.60 5.50 -17.16
CA THR A 660 29.34 5.31 -16.37
C THR A 660 28.09 5.25 -17.27
N LEU A 661 27.19 4.29 -16.96
CA LEU A 661 25.90 3.97 -17.61
C LEU A 661 25.58 4.76 -18.89
N ALA A 662 25.81 4.11 -20.04
CA ALA A 662 25.77 4.70 -21.36
C ALA A 662 24.49 5.48 -21.70
N PHE A 663 24.67 6.62 -22.37
CA PHE A 663 23.66 7.18 -23.26
C PHE A 663 23.43 6.24 -24.44
N THR A 664 22.19 5.80 -24.63
CA THR A 664 21.75 5.05 -25.81
C THR A 664 21.36 5.99 -26.95
N PRO A 665 21.64 5.64 -28.23
CA PRO A 665 21.08 6.32 -29.39
C PRO A 665 19.53 6.37 -29.32
N PRO A 666 18.88 7.32 -30.04
CA PRO A 666 17.45 7.62 -29.89
C PRO A 666 16.47 6.49 -30.25
N HIS A 667 16.96 5.30 -30.60
CA HIS A 667 16.13 4.16 -31.01
C HIS A 667 16.35 2.89 -30.16
N THR A 668 16.99 2.99 -29.00
CA THR A 668 17.19 1.83 -28.09
C THR A 668 16.84 2.17 -26.64
N LEU A 669 16.01 1.31 -26.01
CA LEU A 669 15.54 1.41 -24.62
C LEU A 669 16.70 1.27 -23.61
N PRO A 670 16.62 1.92 -22.42
CA PRO A 670 17.76 2.07 -21.50
C PRO A 670 18.17 0.75 -20.82
N TRP A 671 19.48 0.50 -20.71
CA TRP A 671 20.07 -0.66 -19.99
C TRP A 671 20.69 -0.22 -18.66
N ARG A 672 20.73 -1.09 -17.64
CA ARG A 672 21.37 -0.82 -16.33
C ARG A 672 22.22 -1.99 -15.87
N VAL A 673 23.51 -1.77 -15.63
CA VAL A 673 24.44 -2.79 -15.13
C VAL A 673 24.92 -2.41 -13.72
N TYR A 674 24.94 -3.39 -12.81
CA TYR A 674 25.45 -3.25 -11.45
C TYR A 674 26.73 -4.09 -11.31
N LEU A 675 27.77 -3.57 -10.68
CA LEU A 675 29.02 -4.29 -10.40
C LEU A 675 29.20 -4.34 -8.89
N TYR A 676 29.28 -5.54 -8.33
CA TYR A 676 29.57 -5.75 -6.91
C TYR A 676 30.92 -6.45 -6.77
N THR A 677 31.61 -6.21 -5.66
CA THR A 677 32.80 -6.99 -5.30
C THR A 677 32.51 -7.70 -3.99
N HIS A 678 32.43 -9.02 -3.99
CA HIS A 678 32.25 -9.79 -2.76
C HIS A 678 33.62 -10.11 -2.15
N THR A 679 33.99 -9.43 -1.06
CA THR A 679 35.09 -9.88 -0.21
C THR A 679 34.53 -10.85 0.83
N GLN A 680 34.60 -12.16 0.57
CA GLN A 680 34.30 -13.15 1.61
C GLN A 680 35.50 -13.20 2.58
N HIS A 681 35.30 -12.78 3.83
CA HIS A 681 36.24 -13.07 4.91
C HIS A 681 36.12 -14.56 5.28
N ALA A 682 36.98 -15.39 4.70
CA ALA A 682 37.26 -16.72 5.22
C ALA A 682 38.65 -16.72 5.86
N HIS A 683 38.71 -17.01 7.15
CA HIS A 683 39.98 -17.33 7.81
C HIS A 683 40.58 -18.59 7.20
N SER A 684 41.91 -18.58 7.05
CA SER A 684 42.84 -19.66 6.67
C SER A 684 43.08 -19.91 5.17
N GLY A 685 44.35 -19.72 4.77
CA GLY A 685 45.05 -20.46 3.71
C GLY A 685 44.78 -20.08 2.24
N ASP A 686 45.71 -19.33 1.65
CA ASP A 686 46.05 -19.27 0.21
C ASP A 686 44.96 -19.66 -0.82
N THR A 687 43.91 -18.83 -0.95
CA THR A 687 43.07 -18.83 -2.15
C THR A 687 42.94 -17.40 -2.69
N PRO A 688 43.13 -17.17 -4.01
CA PRO A 688 43.14 -15.82 -4.58
C PRO A 688 41.76 -15.17 -4.47
N HIS A 689 41.70 -13.91 -4.05
CA HIS A 689 40.46 -13.13 -3.98
C HIS A 689 39.76 -13.12 -5.35
N VAL A 690 38.58 -13.72 -5.43
CA VAL A 690 37.74 -13.78 -6.64
C VAL A 690 36.80 -12.57 -6.66
N VAL A 691 36.77 -11.85 -7.78
CA VAL A 691 35.78 -10.79 -8.02
C VAL A 691 34.58 -11.39 -8.74
N GLU A 692 33.40 -11.29 -8.14
CA GLU A 692 32.16 -11.83 -8.70
C GLU A 692 31.27 -10.71 -9.25
N VAL A 693 30.87 -10.79 -10.53
CA VAL A 693 30.11 -9.75 -11.22
C VAL A 693 28.73 -10.27 -11.62
N THR A 694 27.66 -9.62 -11.17
CA THR A 694 26.28 -9.96 -11.54
C THR A 694 25.68 -8.94 -12.50
N LEU A 695 25.08 -9.37 -13.61
CA LEU A 695 24.67 -8.47 -14.71
C LEU A 695 23.16 -8.58 -14.99
N LYS A 696 22.42 -7.47 -14.87
CA LYS A 696 20.98 -7.43 -15.16
C LYS A 696 20.73 -6.69 -16.49
N GLN A 697 19.89 -7.23 -17.37
CA GLN A 697 19.56 -6.62 -18.66
C GLN A 697 18.05 -6.65 -18.90
N GLN A 698 17.48 -5.53 -19.36
CA GLN A 698 16.07 -5.44 -19.73
C GLN A 698 15.89 -4.50 -20.94
N PRO A 699 15.30 -4.95 -22.07
CA PRO A 699 14.91 -6.32 -22.43
C PRO A 699 16.12 -7.22 -22.76
N ARG A 700 15.93 -8.55 -22.84
CA ARG A 700 17.02 -9.52 -23.03
C ARG A 700 17.62 -9.49 -24.45
N ASP A 701 18.92 -9.27 -24.56
CA ASP A 701 19.73 -9.49 -25.77
C ASP A 701 21.05 -10.19 -25.42
N TYR A 702 21.07 -11.50 -25.65
CA TYR A 702 22.20 -12.38 -25.34
C TYR A 702 23.48 -12.03 -26.12
N LYS A 703 23.38 -11.47 -27.35
CA LYS A 703 24.57 -11.13 -28.15
C LYS A 703 25.25 -9.89 -27.60
N ALA A 704 24.47 -8.87 -27.23
CA ALA A 704 24.97 -7.67 -26.59
C ALA A 704 25.62 -7.97 -25.24
N LEU A 705 25.00 -8.85 -24.43
CA LEU A 705 25.51 -9.24 -23.11
C LEU A 705 26.84 -10.00 -23.21
N LYS A 706 26.96 -10.95 -24.14
CA LYS A 706 28.21 -11.69 -24.36
C LYS A 706 29.34 -10.81 -24.91
N GLY A 707 29.00 -9.85 -25.79
CA GLY A 707 29.95 -8.84 -26.27
C GLY A 707 30.48 -7.97 -25.13
N PHE A 708 29.60 -7.46 -24.28
CA PHE A 708 29.96 -6.66 -23.11
C PHE A 708 30.85 -7.44 -22.12
N LEU A 709 30.53 -8.70 -21.81
CA LEU A 709 31.35 -9.55 -20.94
C LEU A 709 32.75 -9.79 -21.51
N SER A 710 32.88 -9.95 -22.84
CA SER A 710 34.19 -10.11 -23.47
C SER A 710 35.07 -8.85 -23.33
N ILE A 711 34.46 -7.67 -23.46
CA ILE A 711 35.14 -6.38 -23.30
C ILE A 711 35.57 -6.23 -21.84
N LEU A 712 34.65 -6.42 -20.90
CA LEU A 712 34.93 -6.32 -19.46
C LEU A 712 36.05 -7.27 -19.02
N LYS A 713 36.03 -8.52 -19.50
CA LYS A 713 37.09 -9.50 -19.23
C LYS A 713 38.44 -9.06 -19.80
N THR A 714 38.44 -8.46 -20.99
CA THR A 714 39.66 -7.92 -21.61
C THR A 714 40.24 -6.76 -20.79
N VAL A 715 39.39 -5.83 -20.34
CA VAL A 715 39.81 -4.68 -19.50
C VAL A 715 40.42 -5.15 -18.18
N LEU A 716 39.77 -6.09 -17.51
CA LEU A 716 40.26 -6.63 -16.23
C LEU A 716 41.57 -7.39 -16.41
N HIS A 717 41.76 -8.11 -17.52
CA HIS A 717 43.04 -8.75 -17.82
C HIS A 717 44.15 -7.75 -18.16
N THR A 718 43.88 -6.69 -18.94
CA THR A 718 44.89 -5.66 -19.22
C THR A 718 45.36 -4.94 -17.95
N LEU A 719 44.44 -4.65 -17.03
CA LEU A 719 44.77 -4.05 -15.72
C LEU A 719 45.58 -4.99 -14.82
N SER A 720 45.47 -6.31 -15.02
CA SER A 720 46.31 -7.29 -14.31
C SER A 720 47.70 -7.46 -14.92
N SER A 721 47.89 -7.16 -16.22
CA SER A 721 49.18 -7.34 -16.92
C SER A 721 50.13 -6.14 -16.85
N GLU A 722 49.65 -4.95 -16.48
CA GLU A 722 50.49 -3.74 -16.38
C GLU A 722 51.46 -3.73 -15.17
N ARG A 723 51.62 -4.85 -14.45
CA ARG A 723 52.55 -4.97 -13.31
C ARG A 723 53.36 -6.28 -13.29
N ASN A 724 53.82 -6.73 -14.45
CA ASN A 724 55.01 -7.59 -14.54
C ASN A 724 56.20 -6.81 -15.09
#